data_AF-A0A524EL09-F1
#
_entry.id   AF-A0A524EL09-F1
#
_cell.length_a   1.000
_cell.length_b   1.000
_cell.length_c   1.000
_cell.angle_alpha   90.00
_cell.angle_beta   90.00
_cell.angle_gamma   90.00
#
_symmetry.space_group_name_H-M   'P 1'
#
loop_
_entity.id
_entity.type
_entity.pdbx_description
1 polymer ?
#
loop_
_entity_poly.entity_id
_entity_poly.type
_entity_poly.pdbx_seq_one_letter_code
_entity_poly.pdbx_strand_id
1 'polypeptide(L)'
;GIAVENGYVYVTGYTSSTGFPVVNAYDATHDTNSDCFVTKLATDGQSLVYSTFLGGGDTERGGGIAVENGYVYVIGDTWSTNFPVVNAYDATHNGGPDCFVTKLATDGQSLVYSTFLGGSSSDLGYGIAVENGYVYVTGYTSSTGFPVVNAYDATHNGISDCFVTILAEDSDSDGLSNWDEDFIHGTDPRNIDTDNDNYHDGYEVEMGTDSLDPEHYPGMHHDLQYSSYLGGSLDDMGYDIAVEDSFIYITGKTHSGNFPTVNAIDGTHNGMGDAYVLKLTEDGNSIVYSTFIGGSDNELGNAIAVNDGWVWVTGYTYSTDFPTVNAYDATHNDDRDCFVLRLTPSGTSLWFSTFLGGSGDDFGEDVAVWNNLTYVTGSTTSAGYPVTTGAFDESHNGQQDAFVTKISSDGSTLVYSTFLGGTQNDYGHGIAVEDAYAYITGTTVSAFPLNNPYDGTHDVGYDGFVSKISLDGTSLIFSTYIGAESYDNPQDIAVEDGNAYIVGITGSLLFPTVHAYCSSHHGDTRDVFVTKFAADGQSLDYSTFLGGTGADYGLAISVENGYAGVTGYTNSTDYPTTFNQPSGDGDECFITMLSKHGQSIIYSTVLGGEGDDRGQGIAVHDGTMYATGLTRSNHFPTHIPFDSSYNGNWDAFVAVIGLDSDRDGVCDSWENMLGTDPNWIDTDNDNFLDYYEFVYGSNATDPEDYPAMPQVWYEAIYNDLDGNSTLIQQIKDWLDGNHTAIETLFTYVEGNATLLLDTVDALEGNATELAVVAALATANYDWLEQLNATAITNLTEIREVLNQLGASVGDADYDGLDDIDELEHGTDLQCIDTDCDNLNDAYEIKIGTDPLDDDSDGDSYLDGAEILSGTDPLDPNSYPGSSTDTDTTTTTAPPPDESSPLMIMVIVMGAGIGVVVIVAIFLIRRRRAAG
;
A
#
# COMPACT_ATOMS: atom_id res chain seq x y z
N GLY A 1 -32.25 -42.01 -13.56
CA GLY A 1 -33.22 -41.07 -12.93
C GLY A 1 -34.40 -40.74 -13.84
N ILE A 2 -35.43 -40.08 -13.30
CA ILE A 2 -36.56 -39.50 -14.06
C ILE A 2 -36.85 -38.08 -13.54
N ALA A 3 -37.04 -37.11 -14.44
CA ALA A 3 -37.49 -35.75 -14.14
C ALA A 3 -38.69 -35.36 -15.02
N VAL A 4 -39.48 -34.38 -14.58
CA VAL A 4 -40.67 -33.91 -15.31
C VAL A 4 -40.74 -32.40 -15.27
N GLU A 5 -40.88 -31.76 -16.43
CA GLU A 5 -41.05 -30.32 -16.56
C GLU A 5 -42.04 -30.01 -17.69
N ASN A 6 -43.02 -29.14 -17.44
CA ASN A 6 -44.03 -28.73 -18.42
C ASN A 6 -44.75 -29.90 -19.13
N GLY A 7 -44.89 -31.03 -18.44
CA GLY A 7 -45.51 -32.26 -18.95
C GLY A 7 -44.60 -33.14 -19.80
N TYR A 8 -43.37 -32.73 -20.11
CA TYR A 8 -42.36 -33.59 -20.74
C TYR A 8 -41.70 -34.47 -19.67
N VAL A 9 -41.36 -35.71 -20.05
CA VAL A 9 -40.68 -36.66 -19.16
C VAL A 9 -39.26 -36.85 -19.64
N TYR A 10 -38.29 -36.66 -18.74
CA TYR A 10 -36.87 -36.82 -19.01
C TYR A 10 -36.37 -38.04 -18.26
N VAL A 11 -35.59 -38.88 -18.93
CA VAL A 11 -35.11 -40.15 -18.39
C VAL A 11 -33.62 -40.28 -18.64
N THR A 12 -32.88 -40.65 -17.61
CA THR A 12 -31.49 -41.10 -17.73
C THR A 12 -31.31 -42.51 -17.17
N GLY A 13 -30.33 -43.22 -17.70
CA GLY A 13 -29.90 -44.53 -17.28
C GLY A 13 -28.71 -44.96 -18.13
N TYR A 14 -28.47 -46.26 -18.23
CA TYR A 14 -27.45 -46.81 -19.12
C TYR A 14 -28.01 -47.95 -19.98
N THR A 15 -27.36 -48.20 -21.11
CA THR A 15 -27.76 -49.26 -22.04
C THR A 15 -26.55 -49.88 -22.72
N SER A 16 -26.58 -51.20 -22.92
CA SER A 16 -25.63 -51.95 -23.74
C SER A 16 -26.21 -52.33 -25.12
N SER A 17 -27.36 -51.75 -25.47
CA SER A 17 -28.07 -52.06 -26.71
C SER A 17 -27.63 -51.14 -27.85
N THR A 18 -26.95 -51.71 -28.84
CA THR A 18 -26.61 -51.07 -30.13
C THR A 18 -27.84 -50.65 -30.97
N GLY A 19 -29.04 -51.10 -30.60
CA GLY A 19 -30.31 -50.72 -31.22
C GLY A 19 -31.18 -49.80 -30.35
N PHE A 20 -30.60 -49.13 -29.35
CA PHE A 20 -31.34 -48.16 -28.53
C PHE A 20 -31.90 -47.02 -29.40
N PRO A 21 -33.15 -46.56 -29.16
CA PRO A 21 -33.78 -45.58 -30.03
C PRO A 21 -33.15 -44.19 -29.84
N VAL A 22 -32.56 -43.65 -30.91
CA VAL A 22 -31.95 -42.32 -30.95
C VAL A 22 -32.79 -41.39 -31.81
N VAL A 23 -33.03 -40.16 -31.34
CA VAL A 23 -33.80 -39.12 -32.06
C VAL A 23 -33.17 -37.77 -31.73
N ASN A 24 -32.87 -36.93 -32.73
CA ASN A 24 -32.34 -35.56 -32.56
C ASN A 24 -31.23 -35.48 -31.49
N ALA A 25 -30.20 -36.30 -31.63
CA ALA A 25 -29.25 -36.58 -30.56
C ALA A 25 -27.97 -35.74 -30.65
N TYR A 26 -27.39 -35.45 -29.49
CA TYR A 26 -26.00 -35.01 -29.34
C TYR A 26 -25.03 -36.10 -29.84
N ASP A 27 -25.22 -37.33 -29.35
CA ASP A 27 -24.49 -38.51 -29.80
C ASP A 27 -25.47 -39.63 -30.21
N ALA A 28 -25.29 -40.09 -31.45
CA ALA A 28 -26.07 -41.15 -32.06
C ALA A 28 -25.35 -42.50 -32.10
N THR A 29 -24.10 -42.56 -31.67
CA THR A 29 -23.28 -43.77 -31.63
C THR A 29 -23.27 -44.36 -30.23
N HIS A 30 -23.44 -45.69 -30.18
CA HIS A 30 -23.21 -46.50 -28.99
C HIS A 30 -21.78 -47.03 -29.06
N ASP A 31 -20.98 -46.77 -28.05
CA ASP A 31 -19.60 -47.22 -27.94
C ASP A 31 -19.51 -48.65 -27.36
N THR A 32 -18.30 -49.15 -27.11
CA THR A 32 -18.08 -50.62 -27.04
C THR A 32 -18.72 -51.33 -25.84
N ASN A 33 -19.07 -50.62 -24.76
CA ASN A 33 -19.61 -51.20 -23.51
C ASN A 33 -21.06 -50.75 -23.21
N SER A 34 -21.26 -49.89 -22.22
CA SER A 34 -22.58 -49.40 -21.83
C SER A 34 -22.51 -47.91 -21.64
N ASP A 35 -23.36 -47.17 -22.35
CA ASP A 35 -23.29 -45.72 -22.34
C ASP A 35 -24.47 -45.19 -21.54
N CYS A 36 -24.28 -44.04 -20.89
CA CYS A 36 -25.39 -43.30 -20.33
C CYS A 36 -26.28 -42.80 -21.48
N PHE A 37 -27.60 -42.79 -21.28
CA PHE A 37 -28.54 -42.21 -22.24
C PHE A 37 -29.35 -41.10 -21.60
N VAL A 38 -29.75 -40.11 -22.39
CA VAL A 38 -30.67 -39.04 -21.98
C VAL A 38 -31.83 -39.00 -22.96
N THR A 39 -33.06 -39.14 -22.46
CA THR A 39 -34.27 -39.21 -23.29
C THR A 39 -35.33 -38.22 -22.82
N LYS A 40 -35.86 -37.43 -23.75
CA LYS A 40 -37.03 -36.55 -23.54
C LYS A 40 -38.23 -37.11 -24.30
N LEU A 41 -39.28 -37.49 -23.57
CA LEU A 41 -40.57 -37.95 -24.10
C LEU A 41 -41.53 -36.78 -24.23
N ALA A 42 -42.31 -36.79 -25.31
CA ALA A 42 -43.38 -35.82 -25.53
C ALA A 42 -44.48 -35.94 -24.47
N THR A 43 -45.27 -34.89 -24.31
CA THR A 43 -46.33 -34.79 -23.28
C THR A 43 -47.44 -35.83 -23.42
N ASP A 44 -47.55 -36.48 -24.58
CA ASP A 44 -48.47 -37.59 -24.83
C ASP A 44 -47.93 -38.96 -24.39
N GLY A 45 -46.62 -39.04 -24.08
CA GLY A 45 -45.91 -40.27 -23.73
C GLY A 45 -45.74 -41.26 -24.88
N GLN A 46 -46.04 -40.86 -26.13
CA GLN A 46 -46.06 -41.75 -27.30
C GLN A 46 -44.90 -41.51 -28.28
N SER A 47 -44.18 -40.40 -28.14
CA SER A 47 -43.06 -40.04 -29.03
C SER A 47 -41.85 -39.51 -28.27
N LEU A 48 -40.66 -39.73 -28.85
CA LEU A 48 -39.41 -39.14 -28.39
C LEU A 48 -39.28 -37.74 -29.01
N VAL A 49 -39.03 -36.74 -28.18
CA VAL A 49 -38.61 -35.41 -28.62
C VAL A 49 -37.14 -35.46 -29.02
N TYR A 50 -36.31 -35.99 -28.11
CA TYR A 50 -34.95 -36.43 -28.41
C TYR A 50 -34.56 -37.62 -27.52
N SER A 51 -33.54 -38.35 -27.96
CA SER A 51 -32.89 -39.43 -27.20
C SER A 51 -31.45 -39.56 -27.70
N THR A 52 -30.49 -39.43 -26.79
CA THR A 52 -29.06 -39.36 -27.08
C THR A 52 -28.25 -40.26 -26.16
N PHE A 53 -27.08 -40.69 -26.62
CA PHE A 53 -26.04 -41.21 -25.74
C PHE A 53 -25.25 -40.05 -25.10
N LEU A 54 -24.61 -40.35 -23.97
CA LEU A 54 -23.69 -39.50 -23.24
C LEU A 54 -22.64 -40.42 -22.62
N GLY A 55 -21.42 -40.42 -23.16
CA GLY A 55 -20.40 -41.36 -22.72
C GLY A 55 -19.15 -41.35 -23.58
N GLY A 56 -18.24 -42.28 -23.28
CA GLY A 56 -16.98 -42.46 -23.98
C GLY A 56 -16.75 -43.93 -24.35
N GLY A 57 -15.49 -44.35 -24.47
CA GLY A 57 -15.14 -45.66 -25.00
C GLY A 57 -15.41 -46.86 -24.06
N ASP A 58 -15.69 -46.59 -22.78
CA ASP A 58 -15.91 -47.58 -21.71
C ASP A 58 -17.34 -47.51 -21.14
N THR A 59 -17.49 -47.61 -19.81
CA THR A 59 -18.79 -47.77 -19.16
C THR A 59 -19.21 -46.46 -18.52
N GLU A 60 -20.43 -46.01 -18.81
CA GLU A 60 -21.04 -44.85 -18.19
C GLU A 60 -22.43 -45.19 -17.63
N ARG A 61 -22.71 -44.66 -16.44
CA ARG A 61 -23.99 -44.89 -15.76
C ARG A 61 -24.64 -43.56 -15.41
N GLY A 62 -25.82 -43.31 -15.98
CA GLY A 62 -26.68 -42.20 -15.55
C GLY A 62 -27.37 -42.50 -14.22
N GLY A 63 -26.91 -41.87 -13.14
CA GLY A 63 -27.47 -42.00 -11.79
C GLY A 63 -28.75 -41.18 -11.63
N GLY A 64 -28.64 -39.86 -11.81
CA GLY A 64 -29.69 -38.89 -11.56
C GLY A 64 -29.92 -37.93 -12.74
N ILE A 65 -31.13 -37.36 -12.83
CA ILE A 65 -31.46 -36.34 -13.82
C ILE A 65 -32.36 -35.28 -13.17
N ALA A 66 -32.08 -34.02 -13.47
CA ALA A 66 -32.87 -32.85 -13.09
C ALA A 66 -33.07 -31.94 -14.31
N VAL A 67 -34.08 -31.08 -14.27
CA VAL A 67 -34.42 -30.18 -15.38
C VAL A 67 -34.87 -28.84 -14.82
N GLU A 68 -34.36 -27.76 -15.41
CA GLU A 68 -34.77 -26.39 -15.11
C GLU A 68 -34.74 -25.56 -16.39
N ASN A 69 -35.81 -24.82 -16.66
CA ASN A 69 -35.98 -23.96 -17.84
C ASN A 69 -35.71 -24.70 -19.16
N GLY A 70 -36.00 -26.01 -19.20
CA GLY A 70 -35.75 -26.90 -20.32
C GLY A 70 -34.31 -27.40 -20.47
N TYR A 71 -33.33 -26.89 -19.71
CA TYR A 71 -31.97 -27.45 -19.65
C TYR A 71 -31.98 -28.73 -18.84
N VAL A 72 -31.16 -29.71 -19.24
CA VAL A 72 -31.14 -31.04 -18.61
C VAL A 72 -29.82 -31.29 -17.94
N TYR A 73 -29.87 -31.63 -16.66
CA TYR A 73 -28.70 -31.88 -15.84
C TYR A 73 -28.65 -33.36 -15.50
N VAL A 74 -27.51 -34.00 -15.77
CA VAL A 74 -27.31 -35.43 -15.57
C VAL A 74 -26.10 -35.62 -14.68
N ILE A 75 -26.28 -36.43 -13.65
CA ILE A 75 -25.18 -36.94 -12.82
C ILE A 75 -25.03 -38.42 -13.07
N GLY A 76 -23.78 -38.88 -13.08
CA GLY A 76 -23.48 -40.28 -13.21
C GLY A 76 -22.03 -40.57 -12.87
N ASP A 77 -21.56 -41.71 -13.34
CA ASP A 77 -20.16 -42.10 -13.22
C ASP A 77 -19.66 -42.69 -14.53
N THR A 78 -18.36 -42.54 -14.76
CA THR A 78 -17.69 -42.90 -16.01
C THR A 78 -16.36 -43.61 -15.75
N TRP A 79 -16.11 -44.67 -16.51
CA TRP A 79 -14.81 -45.34 -16.62
C TRP A 79 -14.00 -44.85 -17.82
N SER A 80 -14.58 -43.96 -18.63
CA SER A 80 -13.96 -43.47 -19.85
C SER A 80 -13.04 -42.29 -19.57
N THR A 81 -11.77 -42.45 -19.95
CA THR A 81 -10.80 -41.34 -20.01
C THR A 81 -11.09 -40.36 -21.16
N ASN A 82 -12.00 -40.73 -22.08
CA ASN A 82 -12.46 -39.90 -23.19
C ASN A 82 -13.93 -39.47 -23.04
N PHE A 83 -14.44 -39.38 -21.81
CA PHE A 83 -15.78 -38.84 -21.55
C PHE A 83 -15.88 -37.38 -22.07
N PRO A 84 -17.02 -36.97 -22.65
CA PRO A 84 -17.15 -35.63 -23.23
C PRO A 84 -17.15 -34.55 -22.14
N VAL A 85 -16.14 -33.68 -22.19
CA VAL A 85 -15.98 -32.51 -21.30
C VAL A 85 -16.10 -31.21 -22.09
N VAL A 86 -16.80 -30.23 -21.52
CA VAL A 86 -17.05 -28.88 -22.09
C VAL A 86 -17.14 -27.92 -20.92
N ASN A 87 -16.41 -26.78 -20.95
CA ASN A 87 -16.43 -25.77 -19.88
C ASN A 87 -16.36 -26.39 -18.48
N ALA A 88 -15.37 -27.26 -18.28
CA ALA A 88 -15.32 -28.16 -17.15
C ALA A 88 -14.55 -27.54 -15.98
N TYR A 89 -15.05 -27.74 -14.76
CA TYR A 89 -14.29 -27.50 -13.52
C TYR A 89 -13.07 -28.43 -13.45
N ASP A 90 -13.28 -29.71 -13.76
CA ASP A 90 -12.23 -30.71 -13.92
C ASP A 90 -12.40 -31.41 -15.27
N ALA A 91 -11.41 -31.27 -16.13
CA ALA A 91 -11.35 -31.89 -17.45
C ALA A 91 -10.62 -33.24 -17.45
N THR A 92 -10.12 -33.69 -16.29
CA THR A 92 -9.26 -34.86 -16.14
C THR A 92 -9.97 -36.02 -15.43
N HIS A 93 -9.79 -37.23 -15.97
CA HIS A 93 -10.21 -38.47 -15.33
C HIS A 93 -9.09 -38.94 -14.39
N ASN A 94 -9.33 -38.92 -13.09
CA ASN A 94 -8.29 -38.88 -12.07
C ASN A 94 -7.99 -40.22 -11.39
N GLY A 95 -8.60 -41.33 -11.83
CA GLY A 95 -8.19 -42.66 -11.38
C GLY A 95 -9.21 -43.76 -11.62
N GLY A 96 -9.99 -44.08 -10.59
CA GLY A 96 -11.10 -45.03 -10.69
C GLY A 96 -12.26 -44.46 -11.50
N PRO A 97 -13.46 -45.06 -11.49
CA PRO A 97 -14.62 -44.39 -12.06
C PRO A 97 -14.84 -43.05 -11.35
N ASP A 98 -14.99 -41.97 -12.12
CA ASP A 98 -15.24 -40.64 -11.59
C ASP A 98 -16.70 -40.26 -11.78
N CYS A 99 -17.21 -39.44 -10.87
CA CYS A 99 -18.53 -38.85 -11.03
C CYS A 99 -18.44 -37.79 -12.13
N PHE A 100 -19.46 -37.72 -12.99
CA PHE A 100 -19.60 -36.64 -13.95
C PHE A 100 -20.87 -35.84 -13.66
N VAL A 101 -20.83 -34.55 -13.98
CA VAL A 101 -22.00 -33.68 -14.00
C VAL A 101 -22.07 -32.98 -15.35
N THR A 102 -23.18 -33.15 -16.06
CA THR A 102 -23.37 -32.63 -17.43
C THR A 102 -24.66 -31.84 -17.54
N LYS A 103 -24.57 -30.62 -18.09
CA LYS A 103 -25.72 -29.80 -18.49
C LYS A 103 -25.87 -29.85 -20.01
N LEU A 104 -27.01 -30.33 -20.50
CA LEU A 104 -27.39 -30.35 -21.92
C LEU A 104 -28.28 -29.16 -22.27
N ALA A 105 -28.09 -28.64 -23.48
CA ALA A 105 -28.97 -27.63 -24.07
C ALA A 105 -30.41 -28.15 -24.20
N THR A 106 -31.36 -27.21 -24.31
CA THR A 106 -32.81 -27.50 -24.25
C THR A 106 -33.33 -28.41 -25.37
N ASP A 107 -32.58 -28.52 -26.46
CA ASP A 107 -32.86 -29.37 -27.62
C ASP A 107 -32.19 -30.76 -27.54
N GLY A 108 -31.31 -30.98 -26.56
CA GLY A 108 -30.58 -32.22 -26.34
C GLY A 108 -29.44 -32.50 -27.35
N GLN A 109 -29.01 -31.50 -28.13
CA GLN A 109 -28.03 -31.68 -29.21
C GLN A 109 -26.65 -31.09 -28.92
N SER A 110 -26.46 -30.38 -27.81
CA SER A 110 -25.15 -29.88 -27.37
C SER A 110 -25.03 -29.88 -25.85
N LEU A 111 -23.78 -29.94 -25.38
CA LEU A 111 -23.44 -29.75 -23.96
C LEU A 111 -23.22 -28.26 -23.70
N VAL A 112 -23.77 -27.76 -22.61
CA VAL A 112 -23.52 -26.41 -22.08
C VAL A 112 -22.26 -26.44 -21.21
N TYR A 113 -22.21 -27.40 -20.28
CA TYR A 113 -20.99 -27.81 -19.61
C TYR A 113 -21.02 -29.32 -19.31
N SER A 114 -19.85 -29.89 -19.07
CA SER A 114 -19.67 -31.29 -18.65
C SER A 114 -18.32 -31.43 -17.96
N THR A 115 -18.34 -31.84 -16.69
CA THR A 115 -17.16 -31.88 -15.81
C THR A 115 -17.06 -33.20 -15.07
N PHE A 116 -15.84 -33.55 -14.66
CA PHE A 116 -15.61 -34.56 -13.63
C PHE A 116 -15.78 -33.95 -12.23
N LEU A 117 -16.08 -34.81 -11.26
CA LEU A 117 -16.13 -34.54 -9.83
C LEU A 117 -15.61 -35.79 -9.10
N GLY A 118 -14.32 -35.85 -8.84
CA GLY A 118 -13.68 -37.05 -8.28
C GLY A 118 -12.21 -36.84 -7.96
N GLY A 119 -11.57 -37.88 -7.47
CA GLY A 119 -10.15 -37.89 -7.13
C GLY A 119 -9.48 -39.19 -7.58
N SER A 120 -8.47 -39.64 -6.83
CA SER A 120 -7.61 -40.73 -7.29
C SER A 120 -8.22 -42.15 -7.29
N SER A 121 -9.41 -42.33 -6.73
CA SER A 121 -10.08 -43.62 -6.53
C SER A 121 -11.49 -43.61 -7.14
N SER A 122 -12.47 -44.34 -6.58
CA SER A 122 -13.81 -44.42 -7.15
C SER A 122 -14.74 -43.36 -6.55
N ASP A 123 -15.38 -42.58 -7.42
CA ASP A 123 -16.28 -41.48 -7.08
C ASP A 123 -17.57 -41.65 -7.88
N LEU A 124 -18.70 -41.88 -7.19
CA LEU A 124 -19.95 -42.24 -7.85
C LEU A 124 -21.07 -41.23 -7.54
N GLY A 125 -21.64 -40.65 -8.59
CA GLY A 125 -22.78 -39.75 -8.51
C GLY A 125 -24.13 -40.46 -8.59
N TYR A 126 -25.07 -40.12 -7.69
CA TYR A 126 -26.38 -40.78 -7.60
C TYR A 126 -27.56 -39.82 -7.69
N GLY A 127 -27.52 -38.70 -6.97
CA GLY A 127 -28.63 -37.76 -6.87
C GLY A 127 -28.25 -36.39 -7.42
N ILE A 128 -29.19 -35.74 -8.10
CA ILE A 128 -29.05 -34.37 -8.60
C ILE A 128 -30.37 -33.63 -8.42
N ALA A 129 -30.30 -32.38 -7.99
CA ALA A 129 -31.39 -31.42 -7.95
C ALA A 129 -30.89 -30.07 -8.47
N VAL A 130 -31.79 -29.26 -9.03
CA VAL A 130 -31.47 -27.94 -9.55
C VAL A 130 -32.54 -26.96 -9.09
N GLU A 131 -32.11 -25.80 -8.62
CA GLU A 131 -32.98 -24.70 -8.23
C GLU A 131 -32.25 -23.37 -8.46
N ASN A 132 -32.85 -22.47 -9.23
CA ASN A 132 -32.32 -21.14 -9.56
C ASN A 132 -30.92 -21.16 -10.19
N GLY A 133 -30.62 -22.16 -11.03
CA GLY A 133 -29.31 -22.32 -11.66
C GLY A 133 -28.30 -23.13 -10.85
N TYR A 134 -28.50 -23.27 -9.53
CA TYR A 134 -27.61 -24.02 -8.65
C TYR A 134 -27.83 -25.53 -8.76
N VAL A 135 -26.74 -26.29 -8.91
CA VAL A 135 -26.80 -27.74 -9.14
C VAL A 135 -26.29 -28.48 -7.91
N TYR A 136 -27.21 -29.14 -7.21
CA TYR A 136 -26.94 -29.90 -6.01
C TYR A 136 -26.75 -31.36 -6.36
N VAL A 137 -25.56 -31.90 -6.11
CA VAL A 137 -25.21 -33.29 -6.42
C VAL A 137 -24.84 -34.07 -5.17
N THR A 138 -25.17 -35.36 -5.17
CA THR A 138 -24.87 -36.27 -4.06
C THR A 138 -24.33 -37.58 -4.57
N GLY A 139 -23.41 -38.15 -3.79
CA GLY A 139 -22.75 -39.38 -4.14
C GLY A 139 -21.92 -39.95 -2.99
N TYR A 140 -21.01 -40.86 -3.34
CA TYR A 140 -19.94 -41.25 -2.42
C TYR A 140 -18.59 -41.22 -3.13
N THR A 141 -17.56 -40.95 -2.34
CA THR A 141 -16.16 -40.93 -2.74
C THR A 141 -15.37 -41.96 -1.94
N SER A 142 -14.46 -42.67 -2.59
CA SER A 142 -13.40 -43.45 -1.96
C SER A 142 -12.03 -42.80 -2.11
N SER A 143 -12.00 -41.55 -2.56
CA SER A 143 -10.81 -40.81 -2.92
C SER A 143 -10.35 -39.94 -1.76
N THR A 144 -9.08 -40.06 -1.37
CA THR A 144 -8.47 -39.18 -0.36
C THR A 144 -8.23 -37.76 -0.88
N GLY A 145 -8.29 -37.57 -2.20
CA GLY A 145 -8.16 -36.28 -2.88
C GLY A 145 -9.45 -35.88 -3.60
N PHE A 146 -10.61 -36.19 -3.02
CA PHE A 146 -11.87 -35.65 -3.53
C PHE A 146 -11.89 -34.12 -3.35
N PRO A 147 -12.46 -33.33 -4.27
CA PRO A 147 -12.53 -31.88 -4.12
C PRO A 147 -13.35 -31.47 -2.88
N VAL A 148 -12.76 -30.63 -2.02
CA VAL A 148 -13.39 -30.15 -0.78
C VAL A 148 -13.26 -28.64 -0.71
N VAL A 149 -14.40 -27.94 -0.69
CA VAL A 149 -14.49 -26.49 -0.51
C VAL A 149 -15.57 -26.22 0.54
N ASN A 150 -15.27 -25.43 1.58
CA ASN A 150 -16.20 -25.05 2.66
C ASN A 150 -16.96 -26.23 3.30
N ALA A 151 -16.31 -27.40 3.44
CA ALA A 151 -16.98 -28.62 3.85
C ALA A 151 -17.20 -28.73 5.37
N TYR A 152 -18.34 -29.30 5.74
CA TYR A 152 -18.67 -29.64 7.14
C TYR A 152 -17.70 -30.67 7.74
N ASP A 153 -17.27 -31.65 6.95
CA ASP A 153 -16.20 -32.59 7.28
C ASP A 153 -15.29 -32.71 6.06
N ALA A 154 -14.08 -32.16 6.18
CA ALA A 154 -13.07 -32.19 5.12
C ALA A 154 -12.20 -33.46 5.15
N THR A 155 -12.43 -34.37 6.11
CA THR A 155 -11.55 -35.53 6.33
C THR A 155 -12.13 -36.81 5.74
N HIS A 156 -11.31 -37.55 4.98
CA HIS A 156 -11.70 -38.86 4.47
C HIS A 156 -11.70 -39.92 5.58
N ASN A 157 -12.88 -40.34 6.03
CA ASN A 157 -13.10 -41.12 7.25
C ASN A 157 -13.52 -42.57 6.94
N GLY A 158 -12.59 -43.37 6.45
CA GLY A 158 -12.77 -44.82 6.31
C GLY A 158 -12.37 -45.36 4.94
N ILE A 159 -13.28 -46.10 4.29
CA ILE A 159 -13.07 -46.68 2.94
C ILE A 159 -13.84 -45.89 1.88
N SER A 160 -14.97 -45.28 2.26
CA SER A 160 -15.81 -44.42 1.43
C SER A 160 -16.59 -43.45 2.30
N ASP A 161 -16.77 -42.21 1.83
CA ASP A 161 -17.62 -41.19 2.46
C ASP A 161 -18.70 -40.71 1.49
N CYS A 162 -19.82 -40.23 2.02
CA CYS A 162 -20.82 -39.55 1.20
C CYS A 162 -20.42 -38.08 0.97
N PHE A 163 -20.74 -37.53 -0.19
CA PHE A 163 -20.59 -36.11 -0.47
C PHE A 163 -21.92 -35.45 -0.84
N VAL A 164 -22.00 -34.16 -0.57
CA VAL A 164 -22.98 -33.23 -1.11
C VAL A 164 -22.17 -32.05 -1.68
N THR A 165 -22.38 -31.72 -2.94
CA THR A 165 -21.66 -30.64 -3.63
C THR A 165 -22.67 -29.73 -4.31
N ILE A 166 -22.40 -28.43 -4.29
CA ILE A 166 -23.13 -27.42 -5.05
C ILE A 166 -22.19 -26.97 -6.17
N LEU A 167 -22.70 -26.94 -7.40
CA LEU A 167 -22.03 -26.35 -8.54
C LEU A 167 -22.80 -25.08 -8.92
N ALA A 168 -22.08 -23.95 -8.92
CA ALA A 168 -22.56 -22.64 -9.36
C ALA A 168 -21.81 -22.24 -10.64
N GLU A 169 -22.46 -21.47 -11.50
CA GLU A 169 -21.81 -20.79 -12.63
C GLU A 169 -21.14 -19.52 -12.09
N ASP A 170 -20.17 -18.99 -12.82
CA ASP A 170 -19.60 -17.65 -12.68
C ASP A 170 -20.03 -16.94 -13.98
N SER A 171 -20.95 -15.98 -13.88
CA SER A 171 -21.68 -15.49 -15.06
C SER A 171 -21.08 -14.25 -15.72
N ASP A 172 -20.31 -13.45 -14.98
CA ASP A 172 -19.55 -12.28 -15.44
C ASP A 172 -18.04 -12.53 -15.54
N SER A 173 -17.57 -13.68 -15.06
CA SER A 173 -16.18 -14.13 -15.19
C SER A 173 -15.17 -13.28 -14.41
N ASP A 174 -15.57 -12.83 -13.23
CA ASP A 174 -14.79 -12.00 -12.31
C ASP A 174 -13.86 -12.84 -11.38
N GLY A 175 -14.15 -14.14 -11.22
CA GLY A 175 -13.42 -15.07 -10.35
C GLY A 175 -14.24 -15.56 -9.15
N LEU A 176 -15.40 -14.98 -8.86
CA LEU A 176 -16.37 -15.46 -7.87
C LEU A 176 -17.43 -16.32 -8.55
N SER A 177 -17.91 -17.34 -7.84
CA SER A 177 -19.08 -18.06 -8.33
C SER A 177 -20.34 -17.29 -7.96
N ASN A 178 -21.40 -17.39 -8.77
CA ASN A 178 -22.71 -16.79 -8.44
C ASN A 178 -23.20 -17.15 -7.02
N TRP A 179 -22.77 -18.31 -6.49
CA TRP A 179 -23.09 -18.71 -5.12
C TRP A 179 -22.33 -17.88 -4.08
N ASP A 180 -21.05 -17.62 -4.30
CA ASP A 180 -20.24 -16.80 -3.42
C ASP A 180 -20.73 -15.36 -3.46
N GLU A 181 -21.10 -14.85 -4.62
CA GLU A 181 -21.71 -13.53 -4.79
C GLU A 181 -23.10 -13.44 -4.12
N ASP A 182 -24.04 -14.35 -4.41
CA ASP A 182 -25.40 -14.29 -3.83
C ASP A 182 -25.42 -14.50 -2.30
N PHE A 183 -24.49 -15.30 -1.74
CA PHE A 183 -24.62 -15.81 -0.37
C PHE A 183 -23.43 -15.55 0.55
N ILE A 184 -22.26 -15.16 0.03
CA ILE A 184 -21.08 -14.84 0.83
C ILE A 184 -20.79 -13.34 0.78
N HIS A 185 -20.62 -12.77 -0.41
CA HIS A 185 -20.16 -11.39 -0.61
C HIS A 185 -21.30 -10.39 -0.82
N GLY A 186 -22.43 -10.82 -1.39
CA GLY A 186 -23.60 -9.97 -1.62
C GLY A 186 -23.53 -9.13 -2.90
N THR A 187 -22.59 -9.42 -3.80
CA THR A 187 -22.37 -8.77 -5.10
C THR A 187 -23.37 -9.23 -6.16
N ASP A 188 -23.45 -8.55 -7.33
CA ASP A 188 -24.37 -8.92 -8.43
C ASP A 188 -23.70 -9.91 -9.38
N PRO A 189 -24.19 -11.19 -9.48
CA PRO A 189 -23.61 -12.25 -10.31
C PRO A 189 -23.68 -12.07 -11.82
N ARG A 190 -23.83 -10.85 -12.31
CA ARG A 190 -23.82 -10.48 -13.74
C ARG A 190 -23.07 -9.18 -13.99
N ASN A 191 -22.50 -8.60 -12.94
CA ASN A 191 -21.79 -7.35 -13.00
C ASN A 191 -20.41 -7.61 -12.42
N ILE A 192 -19.40 -7.54 -13.29
CA ILE A 192 -18.02 -7.81 -12.91
C ILE A 192 -17.49 -6.85 -11.83
N ASP A 193 -18.14 -5.69 -11.65
CA ASP A 193 -17.78 -4.56 -10.78
C ASP A 193 -19.09 -4.01 -10.17
N THR A 194 -19.48 -4.50 -8.99
CA THR A 194 -20.81 -4.28 -8.40
C THR A 194 -21.01 -2.84 -7.95
N ASP A 195 -20.01 -2.21 -7.36
CA ASP A 195 -20.09 -0.85 -6.83
C ASP A 195 -19.66 0.25 -7.82
N ASN A 196 -19.11 -0.16 -8.98
CA ASN A 196 -18.71 0.67 -10.13
C ASN A 196 -17.48 1.55 -9.87
N ASP A 197 -16.51 1.03 -9.11
CA ASP A 197 -15.25 1.71 -8.82
C ASP A 197 -14.11 1.37 -9.82
N ASN A 198 -14.38 0.48 -10.78
CA ASN A 198 -13.49 -0.10 -11.80
C ASN A 198 -12.60 -1.27 -11.35
N TYR A 199 -12.76 -1.78 -10.14
CA TYR A 199 -12.20 -3.07 -9.73
C TYR A 199 -13.24 -4.17 -9.89
N HIS A 200 -12.76 -5.39 -10.09
CA HIS A 200 -13.67 -6.52 -10.24
C HIS A 200 -13.95 -7.15 -8.87
N ASP A 201 -15.19 -7.51 -8.55
CA ASP A 201 -15.59 -8.01 -7.22
C ASP A 201 -14.70 -9.18 -6.74
N GLY A 202 -14.38 -10.12 -7.63
CA GLY A 202 -13.48 -11.23 -7.32
C GLY A 202 -12.04 -10.84 -7.02
N TYR A 203 -11.54 -9.78 -7.65
CA TYR A 203 -10.21 -9.23 -7.35
C TYR A 203 -10.22 -8.53 -5.97
N GLU A 204 -11.27 -7.80 -5.65
CA GLU A 204 -11.43 -7.12 -4.37
C GLU A 204 -11.52 -8.10 -3.19
N VAL A 205 -12.33 -9.16 -3.35
CA VAL A 205 -12.44 -10.24 -2.37
C VAL A 205 -11.10 -10.96 -2.18
N GLU A 206 -10.34 -11.16 -3.26
CA GLU A 206 -8.99 -11.75 -3.20
C GLU A 206 -8.02 -10.84 -2.41
N MET A 207 -8.12 -9.52 -2.60
CA MET A 207 -7.31 -8.51 -1.91
C MET A 207 -7.82 -8.16 -0.50
N GLY A 208 -8.96 -8.72 -0.08
CA GLY A 208 -9.53 -8.54 1.25
C GLY A 208 -10.28 -7.21 1.45
N THR A 209 -10.68 -6.54 0.38
CA THR A 209 -11.45 -5.29 0.41
C THR A 209 -12.97 -5.54 0.24
N ASP A 210 -13.81 -4.51 0.39
CA ASP A 210 -15.27 -4.65 0.39
C ASP A 210 -15.86 -4.26 -0.98
N SER A 211 -16.17 -5.26 -1.81
CA SER A 211 -16.73 -5.12 -3.16
C SER A 211 -18.17 -4.57 -3.25
N LEU A 212 -18.65 -3.95 -2.18
CA LEU A 212 -19.93 -3.24 -2.11
C LEU A 212 -19.76 -1.78 -1.69
N ASP A 213 -18.54 -1.36 -1.36
CA ASP A 213 -18.19 -0.02 -0.93
C ASP A 213 -17.21 0.59 -1.94
N PRO A 214 -17.68 1.51 -2.81
CA PRO A 214 -16.86 2.07 -3.88
C PRO A 214 -15.72 2.98 -3.36
N GLU A 215 -15.63 3.19 -2.05
CA GLU A 215 -14.51 3.88 -1.38
C GLU A 215 -13.52 2.90 -0.72
N HIS A 216 -13.79 1.59 -0.74
CA HIS A 216 -12.98 0.53 -0.15
C HIS A 216 -12.36 -0.36 -1.23
N TYR A 217 -11.58 0.24 -2.11
CA TYR A 217 -10.86 -0.43 -3.19
C TYR A 217 -9.53 -1.06 -2.72
N PRO A 218 -9.05 -2.12 -3.41
CA PRO A 218 -7.69 -2.65 -3.26
C PRO A 218 -6.68 -1.54 -3.52
N GLY A 219 -5.97 -1.14 -2.46
CA GLY A 219 -5.18 0.08 -2.38
C GLY A 219 -4.56 0.53 -3.70
N MET A 220 -5.21 1.48 -4.37
CA MET A 220 -4.42 2.51 -5.04
C MET A 220 -3.76 3.29 -3.91
N HIS A 221 -2.48 3.04 -3.74
CA HIS A 221 -1.58 4.13 -3.44
C HIS A 221 -1.75 5.14 -4.60
N HIS A 222 -2.65 6.12 -4.48
CA HIS A 222 -2.77 7.21 -5.47
C HIS A 222 -1.39 7.89 -5.67
N ASP A 223 -0.56 7.85 -4.63
CA ASP A 223 0.83 8.28 -4.57
C ASP A 223 1.83 7.32 -5.26
N LEU A 224 1.52 6.03 -5.48
CA LEU A 224 2.43 5.06 -6.14
C LEU A 224 2.35 5.22 -7.66
N GLN A 225 3.12 6.18 -8.19
CA GLN A 225 3.19 6.48 -9.62
C GLN A 225 3.68 5.31 -10.48
N TYR A 226 4.57 4.47 -9.93
CA TYR A 226 5.13 3.32 -10.63
C TYR A 226 5.66 2.29 -9.64
N SER A 227 5.41 1.01 -9.90
CA SER A 227 6.07 -0.09 -9.20
C SER A 227 6.15 -1.32 -10.08
N SER A 228 7.32 -1.95 -10.10
CA SER A 228 7.62 -3.11 -10.95
C SER A 228 8.61 -4.06 -10.29
N TYR A 229 8.45 -5.34 -10.57
CA TYR A 229 9.53 -6.30 -10.40
C TYR A 229 10.69 -5.98 -11.36
N LEU A 230 11.90 -6.36 -10.95
CA LEU A 230 13.15 -6.24 -11.69
C LEU A 230 13.92 -7.56 -11.54
N GLY A 231 14.04 -8.32 -12.62
CA GLY A 231 14.71 -9.61 -12.52
C GLY A 231 14.60 -10.49 -13.76
N GLY A 232 15.24 -11.65 -13.68
CA GLY A 232 15.12 -12.76 -14.59
C GLY A 232 14.40 -13.93 -13.93
N SER A 233 14.95 -15.15 -14.00
CA SER A 233 14.26 -16.39 -13.59
C SER A 233 14.81 -17.02 -12.30
N LEU A 234 15.79 -16.36 -11.67
CA LEU A 234 16.49 -16.75 -10.46
C LEU A 234 16.59 -15.54 -9.55
N ASP A 235 17.12 -15.72 -8.34
CA ASP A 235 17.13 -14.67 -7.32
C ASP A 235 17.86 -13.39 -7.79
N ASP A 236 17.14 -12.26 -7.71
CA ASP A 236 17.58 -10.91 -8.08
C ASP A 236 17.31 -9.95 -6.92
N MET A 237 18.21 -9.00 -6.65
CA MET A 237 18.15 -8.12 -5.49
C MET A 237 18.57 -6.71 -5.87
N GLY A 238 17.80 -5.69 -5.49
CA GLY A 238 18.18 -4.28 -5.53
C GLY A 238 18.78 -3.88 -4.19
N TYR A 239 19.99 -3.32 -4.19
CA TYR A 239 20.67 -2.91 -2.96
C TYR A 239 20.70 -1.41 -2.76
N ASP A 240 20.77 -0.63 -3.85
CA ASP A 240 20.79 0.83 -3.75
C ASP A 240 20.27 1.51 -5.03
N ILE A 241 19.80 2.74 -4.88
CA ILE A 241 19.13 3.56 -5.88
C ILE A 241 19.60 5.01 -5.82
N ALA A 242 19.82 5.62 -6.99
CA ALA A 242 20.13 7.04 -7.12
C ALA A 242 19.31 7.65 -8.26
N VAL A 243 19.03 8.96 -8.17
CA VAL A 243 18.25 9.71 -9.16
C VAL A 243 19.00 10.99 -9.55
N GLU A 244 19.04 11.28 -10.85
CA GLU A 244 19.56 12.55 -11.39
C GLU A 244 18.96 12.83 -12.78
N ASP A 245 18.57 14.09 -13.03
CA ASP A 245 18.06 14.58 -14.32
C ASP A 245 16.92 13.69 -14.86
N SER A 246 15.94 13.33 -14.02
CA SER A 246 14.80 12.50 -14.44
C SER A 246 15.19 11.09 -14.92
N PHE A 247 16.20 10.48 -14.29
CA PHE A 247 16.53 9.07 -14.50
C PHE A 247 16.79 8.36 -13.18
N ILE A 248 16.33 7.11 -13.10
CA ILE A 248 16.53 6.23 -11.96
C ILE A 248 17.69 5.28 -12.25
N TYR A 249 18.59 5.11 -11.31
CA TYR A 249 19.75 4.24 -11.41
C TYR A 249 19.75 3.25 -10.25
N ILE A 250 19.81 1.96 -10.54
CA ILE A 250 19.77 0.89 -9.52
C ILE A 250 21.00 0.01 -9.68
N THR A 251 21.59 -0.37 -8.55
CA THR A 251 22.60 -1.43 -8.47
C THR A 251 22.09 -2.58 -7.63
N GLY A 252 22.63 -3.77 -7.88
CA GLY A 252 22.42 -4.87 -6.99
C GLY A 252 23.12 -6.15 -7.42
N LYS A 253 22.50 -7.29 -7.13
CA LYS A 253 23.00 -8.62 -7.50
C LYS A 253 21.94 -9.40 -8.27
N THR A 254 22.38 -10.14 -9.28
CA THR A 254 21.53 -11.03 -10.06
C THR A 254 22.15 -12.41 -10.22
N HIS A 255 21.37 -13.47 -9.95
CA HIS A 255 21.73 -14.86 -10.31
C HIS A 255 21.12 -15.25 -11.67
N SER A 256 20.37 -14.35 -12.29
CA SER A 256 19.59 -14.59 -13.50
C SER A 256 20.39 -14.38 -14.78
N GLY A 257 20.61 -15.46 -15.52
CA GLY A 257 21.17 -15.39 -16.88
C GLY A 257 20.26 -14.68 -17.91
N ASN A 258 19.00 -14.44 -17.54
CA ASN A 258 17.98 -13.74 -18.33
C ASN A 258 17.57 -12.38 -17.72
N PHE A 259 18.38 -11.79 -16.84
CA PHE A 259 18.14 -10.44 -16.33
C PHE A 259 17.95 -9.45 -17.50
N PRO A 260 17.04 -8.45 -17.41
CA PRO A 260 16.73 -7.55 -18.50
C PRO A 260 17.97 -6.74 -18.90
N THR A 261 18.53 -7.01 -20.09
CA THR A 261 19.76 -6.38 -20.58
C THR A 261 19.50 -5.54 -21.82
N VAL A 262 19.86 -4.26 -21.75
CA VAL A 262 19.65 -3.28 -22.82
C VAL A 262 20.90 -2.43 -22.95
N ASN A 263 21.44 -2.26 -24.16
CA ASN A 263 22.63 -1.42 -24.41
C ASN A 263 23.85 -1.73 -23.49
N ALA A 264 24.01 -3.00 -23.10
CA ALA A 264 24.95 -3.44 -22.08
C ALA A 264 26.44 -3.33 -22.47
N ILE A 265 27.31 -3.12 -21.47
CA ILE A 265 28.76 -3.37 -21.57
C ILE A 265 29.00 -4.87 -21.63
N ASP A 266 28.38 -5.58 -20.68
CA ASP A 266 28.33 -7.02 -20.61
C ASP A 266 26.88 -7.47 -20.58
N GLY A 267 26.48 -8.21 -21.60
CA GLY A 267 25.16 -8.82 -21.72
C GLY A 267 25.15 -10.29 -21.33
N THR A 268 26.21 -10.79 -20.71
CA THR A 268 26.36 -12.18 -20.30
C THR A 268 26.60 -12.28 -18.81
N HIS A 269 25.75 -13.07 -18.14
CA HIS A 269 25.96 -13.51 -16.76
C HIS A 269 27.12 -14.50 -16.73
N ASN A 270 28.20 -14.17 -16.02
CA ASN A 270 29.49 -14.84 -16.16
C ASN A 270 29.94 -15.66 -14.95
N GLY A 271 29.15 -15.74 -13.88
CA GLY A 271 29.49 -16.51 -12.69
C GLY A 271 28.32 -17.17 -11.97
N MET A 272 28.38 -17.22 -10.64
CA MET A 272 27.23 -17.65 -9.82
C MET A 272 26.24 -16.50 -9.59
N GLY A 273 26.71 -15.27 -9.58
CA GLY A 273 25.90 -14.07 -9.45
C GLY A 273 26.73 -12.85 -9.78
N ASP A 274 26.21 -11.96 -10.62
CA ASP A 274 26.93 -10.77 -11.07
C ASP A 274 26.31 -9.53 -10.42
N ALA A 275 27.11 -8.49 -10.22
CA ALA A 275 26.53 -7.18 -9.95
C ALA A 275 25.86 -6.66 -11.23
N TYR A 276 24.86 -5.80 -11.10
CA TYR A 276 24.25 -5.14 -12.26
C TYR A 276 24.14 -3.64 -12.04
N VAL A 277 24.07 -2.90 -13.15
CA VAL A 277 23.66 -1.49 -13.15
C VAL A 277 22.53 -1.32 -14.14
N LEU A 278 21.41 -0.81 -13.65
CA LEU A 278 20.20 -0.52 -14.39
C LEU A 278 19.96 0.98 -14.42
N LYS A 279 19.59 1.53 -15.58
CA LYS A 279 19.11 2.90 -15.76
C LYS A 279 17.72 2.87 -16.37
N LEU A 280 16.74 3.42 -15.67
CA LEU A 280 15.35 3.59 -16.11
C LEU A 280 15.05 5.05 -16.42
N THR A 281 14.00 5.27 -17.21
CA THR A 281 13.33 6.58 -17.30
C THR A 281 12.68 6.96 -15.96
N GLU A 282 12.42 8.25 -15.74
CA GLU A 282 11.80 8.78 -14.51
C GLU A 282 10.48 8.10 -14.16
N ASP A 283 9.64 7.86 -15.16
CA ASP A 283 8.36 7.16 -15.04
C ASP A 283 8.52 5.65 -14.82
N GLY A 284 9.76 5.14 -14.72
CA GLY A 284 10.08 3.73 -14.50
C GLY A 284 9.82 2.79 -15.68
N ASN A 285 8.99 3.21 -16.64
CA ASN A 285 8.40 2.35 -17.68
C ASN A 285 9.36 1.84 -18.75
N SER A 286 10.63 2.28 -18.78
CA SER A 286 11.57 1.90 -19.83
C SER A 286 13.03 1.84 -19.38
N ILE A 287 13.68 0.73 -19.73
CA ILE A 287 15.13 0.56 -19.54
C ILE A 287 15.90 1.35 -20.60
N VAL A 288 16.69 2.33 -20.16
CA VAL A 288 17.63 3.08 -21.01
C VAL A 288 18.87 2.24 -21.30
N TYR A 289 19.47 1.69 -20.24
CA TYR A 289 20.47 0.64 -20.33
C TYR A 289 20.44 -0.25 -19.09
N SER A 290 20.94 -1.47 -19.24
CA SER A 290 21.17 -2.42 -18.16
C SER A 290 22.36 -3.30 -18.53
N THR A 291 23.31 -3.46 -17.61
CA THR A 291 24.55 -4.22 -17.84
C THR A 291 24.93 -5.04 -16.62
N PHE A 292 25.46 -6.24 -16.86
CA PHE A 292 26.19 -6.97 -15.83
C PHE A 292 27.56 -6.32 -15.60
N ILE A 293 28.05 -6.45 -14.37
CA ILE A 293 29.37 -6.07 -13.90
C ILE A 293 29.87 -7.24 -13.05
N GLY A 294 30.82 -8.01 -13.60
CA GLY A 294 31.34 -9.16 -12.88
C GLY A 294 32.38 -9.95 -13.64
N GLY A 295 32.86 -11.01 -13.00
CA GLY A 295 33.78 -11.98 -13.55
C GLY A 295 33.20 -13.38 -13.49
N SER A 296 34.03 -14.36 -13.16
CA SER A 296 33.66 -15.78 -13.19
C SER A 296 33.05 -16.34 -11.89
N ASP A 297 33.02 -15.56 -10.81
CA ASP A 297 32.56 -15.96 -9.48
C ASP A 297 31.33 -15.15 -9.02
N ASN A 298 31.33 -14.59 -7.80
CA ASN A 298 30.20 -13.84 -7.24
C ASN A 298 30.57 -12.37 -7.07
N GLU A 299 29.71 -11.49 -7.55
CA GLU A 299 29.78 -10.05 -7.35
C GLU A 299 28.50 -9.52 -6.71
N LEU A 300 28.66 -8.44 -5.95
CA LEU A 300 27.57 -7.68 -5.37
C LEU A 300 27.91 -6.20 -5.50
N GLY A 301 27.03 -5.41 -6.14
CA GLY A 301 27.11 -3.95 -6.11
C GLY A 301 26.26 -3.42 -4.97
N ASN A 302 26.90 -2.96 -3.89
CA ASN A 302 26.24 -2.54 -2.65
C ASN A 302 25.63 -1.14 -2.76
N ALA A 303 26.33 -0.21 -3.42
CA ALA A 303 25.91 1.20 -3.47
C ALA A 303 26.21 1.87 -4.82
N ILE A 304 25.42 2.88 -5.16
CA ILE A 304 25.44 3.61 -6.42
C ILE A 304 25.34 5.13 -6.18
N ALA A 305 26.18 5.89 -6.88
CA ALA A 305 26.12 7.36 -6.88
C ALA A 305 26.18 7.91 -8.30
N VAL A 306 25.52 9.04 -8.54
CA VAL A 306 25.41 9.66 -9.87
C VAL A 306 25.78 11.14 -9.80
N ASN A 307 26.48 11.63 -10.82
CA ASN A 307 26.76 13.06 -11.02
C ASN A 307 27.05 13.36 -12.49
N ASP A 308 26.35 14.32 -13.09
CA ASP A 308 26.40 14.71 -14.50
C ASP A 308 26.20 13.49 -15.46
N GLY A 309 25.31 12.58 -15.08
CA GLY A 309 24.97 11.31 -15.73
C GLY A 309 26.04 10.23 -15.58
N TRP A 310 27.20 10.51 -14.99
CA TRP A 310 28.20 9.48 -14.71
C TRP A 310 27.77 8.67 -13.50
N VAL A 311 28.00 7.36 -13.55
CA VAL A 311 27.55 6.44 -12.50
C VAL A 311 28.75 5.80 -11.83
N TRP A 312 28.78 5.82 -10.51
CA TRP A 312 29.77 5.14 -9.68
C TRP A 312 29.09 4.01 -8.94
N VAL A 313 29.77 2.87 -8.85
CA VAL A 313 29.30 1.71 -8.09
C VAL A 313 30.44 1.17 -7.26
N THR A 314 30.15 0.80 -6.03
CA THR A 314 31.05 0.07 -5.15
C THR A 314 30.40 -1.23 -4.70
N GLY A 315 31.22 -2.16 -4.23
CA GLY A 315 30.78 -3.47 -3.80
C GLY A 315 31.96 -4.38 -3.53
N TYR A 316 31.74 -5.69 -3.64
CA TYR A 316 32.82 -6.68 -3.53
C TYR A 316 32.71 -7.78 -4.60
N THR A 317 33.83 -8.40 -4.88
CA THR A 317 33.96 -9.46 -5.89
C THR A 317 34.83 -10.60 -5.36
N TYR A 318 34.47 -11.83 -5.73
CA TYR A 318 35.33 -13.01 -5.57
C TYR A 318 36.15 -13.32 -6.83
N SER A 319 35.91 -12.58 -7.91
CA SER A 319 36.43 -12.89 -9.24
C SER A 319 37.83 -12.32 -9.45
N THR A 320 38.77 -13.22 -9.70
CA THR A 320 40.13 -12.85 -10.15
C THR A 320 40.16 -12.23 -11.56
N ASP A 321 39.07 -12.38 -12.33
CA ASP A 321 38.88 -11.84 -13.67
C ASP A 321 37.86 -10.71 -13.76
N PHE A 322 37.53 -10.07 -12.63
CA PHE A 322 36.69 -8.86 -12.60
C PHE A 322 37.23 -7.79 -13.57
N PRO A 323 36.36 -7.09 -14.33
CA PRO A 323 36.77 -6.14 -15.35
C PRO A 323 37.49 -4.94 -14.73
N THR A 324 38.76 -4.75 -15.07
CA THR A 324 39.59 -3.61 -14.62
C THR A 324 39.97 -2.70 -15.79
N VAL A 325 39.72 -1.39 -15.63
CA VAL A 325 40.02 -0.35 -16.62
C VAL A 325 40.64 0.84 -15.90
N ASN A 326 41.77 1.36 -16.37
CA ASN A 326 42.47 2.51 -15.75
C ASN A 326 42.66 2.38 -14.22
N ALA A 327 42.80 1.15 -13.74
CA ALA A 327 42.75 0.82 -12.32
C ALA A 327 43.94 1.40 -11.53
N TYR A 328 43.68 1.81 -10.30
CA TYR A 328 44.71 2.01 -9.28
C TYR A 328 45.36 0.66 -8.94
N ASP A 329 44.53 -0.35 -8.68
CA ASP A 329 44.92 -1.74 -8.50
C ASP A 329 44.11 -2.64 -9.44
N ALA A 330 44.82 -3.41 -10.26
CA ALA A 330 44.24 -4.36 -11.21
C ALA A 330 44.38 -5.83 -10.74
N THR A 331 44.83 -6.05 -9.51
CA THR A 331 45.06 -7.38 -8.93
C THR A 331 44.09 -7.68 -7.81
N HIS A 332 43.39 -8.80 -7.95
CA HIS A 332 42.62 -9.43 -6.88
C HIS A 332 43.58 -10.17 -5.94
N ASN A 333 43.49 -9.92 -4.64
CA ASN A 333 44.55 -10.20 -3.68
C ASN A 333 44.33 -11.36 -2.68
N ASP A 334 43.20 -12.09 -2.75
CA ASP A 334 43.04 -13.53 -2.45
C ASP A 334 41.57 -13.84 -2.13
N ASP A 335 41.09 -13.47 -0.93
CA ASP A 335 39.66 -13.52 -0.55
C ASP A 335 38.89 -12.40 -1.29
N ARG A 336 37.69 -12.00 -0.84
CA ARG A 336 36.91 -11.00 -1.60
C ARG A 336 37.54 -9.61 -1.49
N ASP A 337 37.68 -8.93 -2.63
CA ASP A 337 38.16 -7.55 -2.69
C ASP A 337 37.00 -6.58 -2.94
N CYS A 338 37.09 -5.39 -2.34
CA CYS A 338 36.20 -4.28 -2.71
C CYS A 338 36.54 -3.85 -4.14
N PHE A 339 35.51 -3.58 -4.94
CA PHE A 339 35.68 -2.94 -6.25
C PHE A 339 35.05 -1.55 -6.25
N VAL A 340 35.64 -0.66 -7.05
CA VAL A 340 35.06 0.65 -7.33
C VAL A 340 35.14 0.88 -8.82
N LEU A 341 34.02 1.26 -9.43
CA LEU A 341 33.94 1.54 -10.86
C LEU A 341 33.23 2.85 -11.15
N ARG A 342 33.46 3.35 -12.38
CA ARG A 342 32.74 4.48 -12.95
C ARG A 342 32.34 4.19 -14.38
N LEU A 343 31.06 4.31 -14.69
CA LEU A 343 30.48 4.15 -16.02
C LEU A 343 30.34 5.51 -16.72
N THR A 344 30.51 5.50 -18.05
CA THR A 344 30.12 6.67 -18.87
C THR A 344 28.61 6.89 -18.83
N PRO A 345 28.10 8.12 -19.08
CA PRO A 345 26.66 8.39 -18.99
C PRO A 345 25.76 7.60 -19.95
N SER A 346 26.36 7.07 -21.02
CA SER A 346 25.66 6.18 -21.95
C SER A 346 25.49 4.74 -21.44
N GLY A 347 26.16 4.36 -20.35
CA GLY A 347 26.23 2.98 -19.87
C GLY A 347 27.04 2.03 -20.75
N THR A 348 27.71 2.52 -21.82
CA THR A 348 28.35 1.63 -22.83
C THR A 348 29.83 1.33 -22.61
N SER A 349 30.47 1.94 -21.60
CA SER A 349 31.86 1.64 -21.25
C SER A 349 32.23 2.06 -19.84
N LEU A 350 33.22 1.36 -19.25
CA LEU A 350 33.88 1.73 -18.01
C LEU A 350 34.90 2.84 -18.26
N TRP A 351 34.82 3.91 -17.48
CA TRP A 351 35.83 4.96 -17.42
C TRP A 351 37.03 4.53 -16.58
N PHE A 352 36.75 3.99 -15.40
CA PHE A 352 37.69 3.19 -14.63
C PHE A 352 36.95 2.09 -13.87
N SER A 353 37.72 1.09 -13.45
CA SER A 353 37.33 0.09 -12.45
C SER A 353 38.60 -0.45 -11.80
N THR A 354 38.60 -0.51 -10.47
CA THR A 354 39.77 -0.86 -9.65
C THR A 354 39.37 -1.73 -8.47
N PHE A 355 40.31 -2.53 -7.99
CA PHE A 355 40.22 -3.14 -6.66
C PHE A 355 40.67 -2.16 -5.57
N LEU A 356 40.13 -2.35 -4.37
CA LEU A 356 40.58 -1.75 -3.11
C LEU A 356 40.58 -2.85 -2.05
N GLY A 357 41.74 -3.40 -1.71
CA GLY A 357 41.78 -4.49 -0.74
C GLY A 357 43.17 -5.07 -0.54
N GLY A 358 43.22 -6.17 0.19
CA GLY A 358 44.41 -6.94 0.52
C GLY A 358 44.13 -8.43 0.51
N SER A 359 44.75 -9.19 1.41
CA SER A 359 44.67 -10.65 1.37
C SER A 359 43.49 -11.25 2.15
N GLY A 360 42.68 -10.43 2.82
CA GLY A 360 41.50 -10.84 3.57
C GLY A 360 40.22 -10.36 2.90
N ASP A 361 39.09 -10.44 3.60
CA ASP A 361 37.83 -9.88 3.12
C ASP A 361 37.83 -8.35 3.20
N ASP A 362 37.49 -7.70 2.09
CA ASP A 362 37.35 -6.26 1.91
C ASP A 362 35.99 -5.92 1.28
N PHE A 363 35.18 -5.12 1.97
CA PHE A 363 33.81 -4.76 1.57
C PHE A 363 33.75 -3.28 1.22
N GLY A 364 33.26 -2.94 0.03
CA GLY A 364 32.82 -1.59 -0.30
C GLY A 364 31.35 -1.48 0.02
N GLU A 365 30.99 -0.79 1.11
CA GLU A 365 29.60 -0.71 1.57
C GLU A 365 28.87 0.46 0.94
N ASP A 366 29.52 1.64 0.85
CA ASP A 366 28.88 2.84 0.30
C ASP A 366 29.86 3.75 -0.47
N VAL A 367 29.32 4.51 -1.44
CA VAL A 367 30.04 5.40 -2.35
C VAL A 367 29.35 6.76 -2.49
N ALA A 368 30.12 7.83 -2.35
CA ALA A 368 29.68 9.20 -2.62
C ALA A 368 30.64 9.94 -3.55
N VAL A 369 30.14 11.00 -4.20
CA VAL A 369 30.88 11.74 -5.23
C VAL A 369 30.83 13.24 -4.96
N TRP A 370 31.98 13.90 -5.13
CA TRP A 370 32.04 15.37 -5.12
C TRP A 370 33.06 15.88 -6.13
N ASN A 371 32.62 16.76 -7.04
CA ASN A 371 33.48 17.30 -8.11
C ASN A 371 34.23 16.19 -8.88
N ASN A 372 33.53 15.10 -9.22
CA ASN A 372 34.07 13.92 -9.89
C ASN A 372 35.16 13.15 -9.12
N LEU A 373 35.38 13.44 -7.84
CA LEU A 373 36.21 12.62 -6.95
C LEU A 373 35.32 11.59 -6.26
N THR A 374 35.79 10.36 -6.15
CA THR A 374 35.06 9.25 -5.56
C THR A 374 35.48 9.06 -4.12
N TYR A 375 34.51 8.87 -3.23
CA TYR A 375 34.70 8.58 -1.82
C TYR A 375 34.01 7.26 -1.52
N VAL A 376 34.72 6.35 -0.85
CA VAL A 376 34.20 5.01 -0.55
C VAL A 376 34.48 4.70 0.91
N THR A 377 33.48 4.15 1.58
CA THR A 377 33.62 3.54 2.90
C THR A 377 33.26 2.06 2.86
N GLY A 378 33.56 1.38 3.95
CA GLY A 378 33.35 -0.04 4.09
C GLY A 378 34.20 -0.60 5.20
N SER A 379 34.46 -1.90 5.15
CA SER A 379 35.22 -2.60 6.19
C SER A 379 36.22 -3.60 5.62
N THR A 380 37.31 -3.81 6.35
CA THR A 380 38.44 -4.63 5.89
C THR A 380 39.03 -5.48 7.01
N THR A 381 39.28 -6.75 6.70
CA THR A 381 40.09 -7.65 7.53
C THR A 381 41.56 -7.70 7.08
N SER A 382 41.89 -6.94 6.03
CA SER A 382 43.19 -6.93 5.36
C SER A 382 44.16 -5.96 6.04
N ALA A 383 45.15 -6.51 6.76
CA ALA A 383 46.30 -5.71 7.24
C ALA A 383 47.13 -5.06 6.11
N GLY A 384 46.93 -5.52 4.86
CA GLY A 384 47.53 -4.97 3.65
C GLY A 384 46.66 -3.98 2.88
N TYR A 385 45.49 -3.58 3.41
CA TYR A 385 44.59 -2.62 2.76
C TYR A 385 45.35 -1.33 2.38
N PRO A 386 45.13 -0.76 1.18
CA PRO A 386 45.92 0.35 0.69
C PRO A 386 45.63 1.64 1.47
N VAL A 387 46.63 2.14 2.20
CA VAL A 387 46.60 3.43 2.90
C VAL A 387 47.60 4.44 2.34
N THR A 388 47.30 5.73 2.43
CA THR A 388 48.21 6.80 2.00
C THR A 388 49.13 7.26 3.13
N THR A 389 50.37 7.63 2.80
CA THR A 389 51.32 8.16 3.79
C THR A 389 50.81 9.47 4.40
N GLY A 390 50.80 9.55 5.73
CA GLY A 390 50.29 10.67 6.51
C GLY A 390 48.79 10.62 6.75
N ALA A 391 48.10 9.53 6.37
CA ALA A 391 46.70 9.31 6.68
C ALA A 391 46.42 9.38 8.19
N PHE A 392 45.15 9.63 8.54
CA PHE A 392 44.70 9.66 9.93
C PHE A 392 45.11 8.41 10.70
N ASP A 393 44.89 7.24 10.09
CA ASP A 393 45.40 5.95 10.56
C ASP A 393 45.95 5.11 9.40
N GLU A 394 47.19 4.66 9.57
CA GLU A 394 47.93 3.83 8.61
C GLU A 394 47.97 2.35 9.03
N SER A 395 47.36 1.98 10.15
CA SER A 395 47.45 0.64 10.73
C SER A 395 46.09 -0.02 10.91
N HIS A 396 46.00 -1.29 10.51
CA HIS A 396 44.89 -2.16 10.86
C HIS A 396 45.03 -2.56 12.33
N ASN A 397 44.07 -2.13 13.15
CA ASN A 397 44.14 -2.16 14.61
C ASN A 397 43.17 -3.17 15.26
N GLY A 398 42.14 -3.61 14.53
CA GLY A 398 41.15 -4.60 14.93
C GLY A 398 41.26 -5.96 14.20
N GLN A 399 40.21 -6.78 14.27
CA GLN A 399 40.06 -7.91 13.34
C GLN A 399 39.43 -7.46 12.02
N GLN A 400 38.60 -6.42 12.09
CA GLN A 400 37.95 -5.76 10.97
C GLN A 400 37.90 -4.27 11.31
N ASP A 401 38.44 -3.42 10.45
CA ASP A 401 38.41 -1.97 10.63
C ASP A 401 37.56 -1.35 9.53
N ALA A 402 36.89 -0.24 9.85
CA ALA A 402 36.30 0.57 8.80
C ALA A 402 37.41 1.29 8.03
N PHE A 403 37.15 1.68 6.78
CA PHE A 403 38.06 2.52 6.01
C PHE A 403 37.34 3.68 5.35
N VAL A 404 38.11 4.71 4.99
CA VAL A 404 37.64 5.79 4.11
C VAL A 404 38.70 6.05 3.05
N THR A 405 38.29 5.88 1.79
CA THR A 405 39.17 6.03 0.62
C THR A 405 38.63 7.11 -0.30
N LYS A 406 39.50 8.03 -0.73
CA LYS A 406 39.21 9.03 -1.74
C LYS A 406 40.06 8.81 -2.98
N ILE A 407 39.43 8.67 -4.14
CA ILE A 407 40.07 8.30 -5.42
C ILE A 407 40.06 9.50 -6.37
N SER A 408 41.11 9.64 -7.19
CA SER A 408 41.16 10.63 -8.26
C SER A 408 40.07 10.39 -9.30
N SER A 409 39.68 11.45 -10.02
CA SER A 409 38.58 11.41 -11.00
C SER A 409 38.79 10.45 -12.18
N ASP A 410 40.04 10.03 -12.42
CA ASP A 410 40.43 9.06 -13.43
C ASP A 410 40.62 7.63 -12.89
N GLY A 411 40.40 7.42 -11.58
CA GLY A 411 40.53 6.12 -10.92
C GLY A 411 41.97 5.67 -10.65
N SER A 412 42.97 6.43 -11.09
CA SER A 412 44.36 5.93 -11.15
C SER A 412 45.17 6.12 -9.87
N THR A 413 44.69 6.93 -8.92
CA THR A 413 45.42 7.24 -7.68
C THR A 413 44.49 7.43 -6.49
N LEU A 414 44.96 7.03 -5.31
CA LEU A 414 44.34 7.39 -4.04
C LEU A 414 44.78 8.83 -3.67
N VAL A 415 43.81 9.73 -3.53
CA VAL A 415 44.01 11.09 -3.00
C VAL A 415 44.35 11.00 -1.52
N TYR A 416 43.56 10.22 -0.79
CA TYR A 416 43.89 9.71 0.54
C TYR A 416 43.21 8.35 0.75
N SER A 417 43.72 7.57 1.69
CA SER A 417 43.08 6.36 2.21
C SER A 417 43.54 6.11 3.63
N THR A 418 42.60 5.87 4.53
CA THR A 418 42.84 5.72 5.97
C THR A 418 41.96 4.62 6.54
N PHE A 419 42.45 3.95 7.58
CA PHE A 419 41.58 3.19 8.49
C PHE A 419 40.79 4.17 9.38
N LEU A 420 39.66 3.68 9.89
CA LEU A 420 38.81 4.36 10.85
C LEU A 420 38.26 3.30 11.83
N GLY A 421 38.73 3.33 13.07
CA GLY A 421 38.37 2.30 14.04
C GLY A 421 39.29 2.28 15.24
N GLY A 422 39.06 1.32 16.13
CA GLY A 422 39.86 1.08 17.32
C GLY A 422 40.47 -0.33 17.30
N THR A 423 40.48 -0.99 18.45
CA THR A 423 41.19 -2.28 18.61
C THR A 423 40.30 -3.52 18.45
N GLN A 424 39.04 -3.35 18.07
CA GLN A 424 38.06 -4.44 17.93
C GLN A 424 37.42 -4.34 16.53
N ASN A 425 36.21 -4.86 16.33
CA ASN A 425 35.57 -4.77 15.02
C ASN A 425 34.90 -3.41 14.86
N ASP A 426 35.15 -2.79 13.71
CA ASP A 426 34.61 -1.51 13.28
C ASP A 426 34.14 -1.66 11.83
N TYR A 427 32.93 -1.17 11.53
CA TYR A 427 32.30 -1.28 10.22
C TYR A 427 31.87 0.10 9.76
N GLY A 428 32.27 0.52 8.56
CA GLY A 428 31.73 1.71 7.90
C GLY A 428 30.56 1.29 7.03
N HIS A 429 29.37 1.83 7.30
CA HIS A 429 28.14 1.45 6.59
C HIS A 429 27.79 2.48 5.52
N GLY A 430 27.64 3.76 5.88
CA GLY A 430 27.29 4.84 4.95
C GLY A 430 28.33 5.96 4.88
N ILE A 431 28.40 6.64 3.73
CA ILE A 431 29.24 7.80 3.44
C ILE A 431 28.51 8.86 2.61
N ALA A 432 28.41 10.09 3.13
CA ALA A 432 27.94 11.25 2.38
C ALA A 432 29.05 12.31 2.23
N VAL A 433 28.97 13.13 1.18
CA VAL A 433 29.96 14.17 0.90
C VAL A 433 29.32 15.51 0.57
N GLU A 434 29.72 16.54 1.31
CA GLU A 434 29.35 17.93 1.05
C GLU A 434 30.58 18.83 1.22
N ASP A 435 30.75 19.82 0.34
CA ASP A 435 31.90 20.73 0.36
C ASP A 435 33.26 20.01 0.39
N ALA A 436 33.32 18.83 -0.25
CA ALA A 436 34.45 17.90 -0.28
C ALA A 436 34.80 17.21 1.05
N TYR A 437 34.04 17.43 2.13
CA TYR A 437 34.18 16.71 3.39
C TYR A 437 33.39 15.40 3.35
N ALA A 438 34.03 14.31 3.73
CA ALA A 438 33.35 13.02 3.89
C ALA A 438 32.79 12.88 5.32
N TYR A 439 31.54 12.48 5.41
CA TYR A 439 30.82 12.11 6.61
C TYR A 439 30.55 10.62 6.57
N ILE A 440 30.84 9.91 7.65
CA ILE A 440 30.80 8.45 7.70
C ILE A 440 30.02 8.04 8.92
N THR A 441 29.09 7.12 8.74
CA THR A 441 28.44 6.42 9.84
C THR A 441 28.75 4.93 9.79
N GLY A 442 28.60 4.28 10.94
CA GLY A 442 28.96 2.89 11.07
C GLY A 442 28.79 2.39 12.48
N THR A 443 29.25 1.16 12.72
CA THR A 443 29.15 0.51 14.02
C THR A 443 30.51 0.08 14.52
N THR A 444 30.72 0.18 15.83
CA THR A 444 31.96 -0.15 16.51
C THR A 444 31.72 -0.95 17.78
N VAL A 445 32.60 -1.92 18.04
CA VAL A 445 32.69 -2.60 19.35
C VAL A 445 33.91 -2.08 20.13
N SER A 446 34.62 -1.09 19.59
CA SER A 446 35.92 -0.64 20.06
C SER A 446 35.82 0.70 20.82
N ALA A 447 36.89 1.05 21.53
CA ALA A 447 37.10 2.43 21.96
C ALA A 447 37.48 3.27 20.73
N PHE A 448 36.48 3.85 20.09
CA PHE A 448 36.53 4.50 18.80
C PHE A 448 37.31 5.83 18.89
N PRO A 449 38.00 6.24 17.81
CA PRO A 449 38.69 7.53 17.78
C PRO A 449 37.69 8.69 17.75
N LEU A 450 37.62 9.44 18.84
CA LEU A 450 36.73 10.59 18.99
C LEU A 450 37.46 11.93 18.80
N ASN A 451 36.73 12.93 18.30
CA ASN A 451 37.19 14.32 18.26
C ASN A 451 35.99 15.27 18.37
N ASN A 452 35.97 16.12 19.40
CA ASN A 452 34.82 16.99 19.72
C ASN A 452 33.46 16.25 19.71
N PRO A 453 33.31 15.13 20.45
CA PRO A 453 32.11 14.30 20.38
C PRO A 453 30.89 14.97 21.02
N TYR A 454 29.70 14.67 20.49
CA TYR A 454 28.41 14.83 21.20
C TYR A 454 28.33 13.84 22.36
N ASP A 455 28.57 12.56 22.07
CA ASP A 455 28.73 11.49 23.07
C ASP A 455 30.14 10.89 23.03
N GLY A 456 30.77 10.91 24.20
CA GLY A 456 32.12 10.40 24.42
C GLY A 456 32.19 9.03 25.09
N THR A 457 31.05 8.38 25.28
CA THR A 457 30.93 7.11 26.01
C THR A 457 30.73 5.98 25.03
N HIS A 458 31.54 4.93 25.17
CA HIS A 458 31.26 3.64 24.51
C HIS A 458 30.40 2.82 25.46
N ASP A 459 29.18 2.53 25.04
CA ASP A 459 28.27 1.71 25.81
C ASP A 459 28.47 0.20 25.55
N VAL A 460 27.61 -0.66 26.11
CA VAL A 460 27.86 -2.11 26.11
C VAL A 460 27.47 -2.73 24.77
N GLY A 461 28.47 -3.13 23.97
CA GLY A 461 28.25 -3.96 22.79
C GLY A 461 28.64 -3.25 21.50
N TYR A 462 27.76 -3.34 20.51
CA TYR A 462 27.86 -2.62 19.23
C TYR A 462 27.23 -1.25 19.41
N ASP A 463 28.01 -0.22 19.16
CA ASP A 463 27.63 1.18 19.33
C ASP A 463 27.80 1.90 17.99
N GLY A 464 26.92 2.85 17.68
CA GLY A 464 26.99 3.61 16.44
C GLY A 464 28.06 4.70 16.51
N PHE A 465 28.64 5.07 15.37
CA PHE A 465 29.50 6.25 15.28
C PHE A 465 29.10 7.15 14.11
N VAL A 466 29.43 8.44 14.25
CA VAL A 466 29.40 9.42 13.16
C VAL A 466 30.71 10.18 13.15
N SER A 467 31.35 10.27 11.99
CA SER A 467 32.67 10.90 11.82
C SER A 467 32.70 11.80 10.60
N LYS A 468 33.43 12.92 10.69
CA LYS A 468 33.75 13.79 9.55
C LYS A 468 35.26 13.89 9.38
N ILE A 469 35.76 13.59 8.19
CA ILE A 469 37.22 13.54 7.91
C ILE A 469 37.71 14.84 7.25
N SER A 470 38.94 15.25 7.56
CA SER A 470 39.57 16.41 6.93
C SER A 470 39.74 16.22 5.42
N LEU A 471 39.78 17.33 4.66
CA LEU A 471 39.86 17.31 3.19
C LEU A 471 41.05 16.50 2.62
N ASP A 472 42.11 16.37 3.41
CA ASP A 472 43.35 15.66 3.09
C ASP A 472 43.45 14.25 3.72
N GLY A 473 42.44 13.81 4.47
CA GLY A 473 42.39 12.49 5.09
C GLY A 473 43.32 12.29 6.29
N THR A 474 43.88 13.37 6.86
CA THR A 474 44.91 13.30 7.91
C THR A 474 44.37 13.42 9.34
N SER A 475 43.12 13.84 9.52
CA SER A 475 42.52 14.06 10.84
C SER A 475 41.00 13.99 10.82
N LEU A 476 40.40 13.73 11.99
CA LEU A 476 38.96 13.86 12.22
C LEU A 476 38.61 15.32 12.53
N ILE A 477 37.61 15.86 11.85
CA ILE A 477 37.01 17.17 12.12
C ILE A 477 36.06 17.07 13.30
N PHE A 478 35.19 16.07 13.28
CA PHE A 478 34.45 15.59 14.45
C PHE A 478 34.32 14.06 14.39
N SER A 479 34.13 13.44 15.54
CA SER A 479 33.77 12.03 15.66
C SER A 479 33.11 11.81 17.02
N THR A 480 31.95 11.15 17.00
CA THR A 480 31.06 10.92 18.14
C THR A 480 30.47 9.52 18.10
N TYR A 481 30.10 9.00 19.27
CA TYR A 481 29.15 7.88 19.35
C TYR A 481 27.72 8.35 19.09
N ILE A 482 26.87 7.42 18.65
CA ILE A 482 25.41 7.53 18.56
C ILE A 482 24.80 6.18 18.99
N GLY A 483 24.15 6.18 20.13
CA GLY A 483 23.64 4.96 20.75
C GLY A 483 23.34 5.17 22.23
N ALA A 484 23.03 4.09 22.92
CA ALA A 484 22.85 4.04 24.36
C ALA A 484 23.10 2.62 24.90
N GLU A 485 22.26 2.13 25.82
CA GLU A 485 22.58 0.99 26.67
C GLU A 485 22.54 -0.41 26.00
N SER A 486 22.23 -0.48 24.71
CA SER A 486 21.96 -1.72 23.97
C SER A 486 22.64 -1.70 22.59
N TYR A 487 22.14 -2.52 21.67
CA TYR A 487 22.62 -2.61 20.29
C TYR A 487 22.18 -1.38 19.50
N ASP A 488 23.14 -0.64 18.95
CA ASP A 488 22.91 0.52 18.09
C ASP A 488 23.71 0.37 16.80
N ASN A 489 23.02 0.46 15.66
CA ASN A 489 23.56 0.08 14.37
C ASN A 489 23.07 1.03 13.26
N PRO A 490 23.75 2.18 13.10
CA PRO A 490 23.56 3.06 11.95
C PRO A 490 23.79 2.31 10.64
N GLN A 491 22.91 2.52 9.65
CA GLN A 491 22.99 1.87 8.34
C GLN A 491 23.42 2.85 7.25
N ASP A 492 22.91 4.08 7.28
CA ASP A 492 23.15 5.03 6.19
C ASP A 492 23.15 6.49 6.69
N ILE A 493 23.75 7.38 5.89
CA ILE A 493 23.94 8.80 6.19
C ILE A 493 23.73 9.68 4.96
N ALA A 494 22.91 10.72 5.10
CA ALA A 494 22.78 11.82 4.14
C ALA A 494 23.28 13.14 4.74
N VAL A 495 23.67 14.11 3.91
CA VAL A 495 24.16 15.42 4.37
C VAL A 495 23.55 16.55 3.54
N GLU A 496 23.06 17.59 4.22
CA GLU A 496 22.55 18.81 3.60
C GLU A 496 22.76 20.03 4.52
N ASP A 497 23.27 21.12 3.96
CA ASP A 497 23.58 22.37 4.66
C ASP A 497 24.51 22.16 5.88
N GLY A 498 25.42 21.20 5.76
CA GLY A 498 26.38 20.79 6.77
C GLY A 498 25.83 19.80 7.81
N ASN A 499 24.52 19.61 7.89
CA ASN A 499 23.84 18.73 8.85
C ASN A 499 23.90 17.28 8.35
N ALA A 500 24.11 16.34 9.27
CA ALA A 500 24.16 14.91 8.95
C ALA A 500 22.88 14.23 9.43
N TYR A 501 22.24 13.46 8.55
CA TYR A 501 21.02 12.70 8.81
C TYR A 501 21.38 11.22 8.78
N ILE A 502 21.06 10.50 9.84
CA ILE A 502 21.44 9.10 10.01
C ILE A 502 20.17 8.29 10.24
N VAL A 503 20.06 7.17 9.55
CA VAL A 503 19.09 6.11 9.84
C VAL A 503 19.82 4.89 10.37
N GLY A 504 19.18 4.15 11.27
CA GLY A 504 19.62 2.80 11.60
C GLY A 504 18.67 2.07 12.52
N ILE A 505 19.20 1.04 13.15
CA ILE A 505 18.47 0.14 14.02
C ILE A 505 18.98 0.33 15.45
N THR A 506 18.08 0.43 16.41
CA THR A 506 18.43 0.47 17.84
C THR A 506 17.55 -0.47 18.64
N GLY A 507 18.15 -1.17 19.59
CA GLY A 507 17.44 -1.89 20.66
C GLY A 507 17.56 -1.19 22.00
N SER A 508 17.91 0.10 22.01
CA SER A 508 18.15 0.92 23.20
C SER A 508 16.88 1.66 23.59
N LEU A 509 16.40 1.45 24.82
CA LEU A 509 15.24 2.14 25.38
C LEU A 509 15.58 3.58 25.80
N LEU A 510 16.85 3.87 26.08
CA LEU A 510 17.34 5.22 26.41
C LEU A 510 18.09 5.88 25.24
N PHE A 511 17.82 5.46 24.00
CA PHE A 511 18.38 6.12 22.82
C PHE A 511 18.07 7.63 22.86
N PRO A 512 19.04 8.52 22.53
CA PRO A 512 18.85 9.95 22.67
C PRO A 512 17.77 10.46 21.71
N THR A 513 16.63 10.91 22.24
CA THR A 513 15.56 11.57 21.47
C THR A 513 15.56 13.08 21.71
N VAL A 514 15.34 13.85 20.65
CA VAL A 514 15.30 15.33 20.65
C VAL A 514 14.29 15.77 19.60
N HIS A 515 13.35 16.67 19.93
CA HIS A 515 12.30 17.14 19.00
C HIS A 515 11.68 16.00 18.17
N ALA A 516 11.34 14.91 18.84
CA ALA A 516 10.98 13.65 18.19
C ALA A 516 9.50 13.61 17.81
N TYR A 517 9.20 12.98 16.67
CA TYR A 517 7.85 12.47 16.37
C TYR A 517 7.44 11.41 17.41
N CYS A 518 8.37 10.50 17.72
CA CYS A 518 8.18 9.47 18.74
C CYS A 518 9.38 9.45 19.70
N SER A 519 9.12 9.67 20.99
CA SER A 519 10.15 9.74 22.03
C SER A 519 10.43 8.42 22.74
N SER A 520 9.70 7.35 22.43
CA SER A 520 9.78 6.05 23.11
C SER A 520 9.88 4.90 22.13
N HIS A 521 10.72 3.92 22.46
CA HIS A 521 10.78 2.64 21.76
C HIS A 521 9.44 1.90 21.90
N HIS A 522 8.84 1.46 20.79
CA HIS A 522 7.52 0.82 20.71
C HIS A 522 7.59 -0.70 20.48
N GLY A 523 8.74 -1.25 20.06
CA GLY A 523 8.90 -2.67 19.75
C GLY A 523 9.45 -3.58 20.87
N ASP A 524 9.38 -4.90 20.65
CA ASP A 524 9.81 -5.94 21.61
C ASP A 524 11.36 -6.13 21.63
N THR A 525 12.07 -5.77 20.54
CA THR A 525 13.56 -5.88 20.49
C THR A 525 14.34 -4.81 19.71
N ARG A 526 13.79 -4.20 18.65
CA ARG A 526 14.50 -3.25 17.78
C ARG A 526 13.55 -2.32 17.04
N ASP A 527 13.84 -1.03 17.04
CA ASP A 527 13.12 -0.01 16.26
C ASP A 527 14.08 0.76 15.35
N VAL A 528 13.51 1.47 14.36
CA VAL A 528 14.27 2.41 13.53
C VAL A 528 14.53 3.67 14.33
N PHE A 529 15.76 4.21 14.27
CA PHE A 529 16.03 5.58 14.67
C PHE A 529 16.34 6.44 13.45
N VAL A 530 15.92 7.70 13.50
CA VAL A 530 16.33 8.74 12.54
C VAL A 530 16.86 9.94 13.32
N THR A 531 18.11 10.30 13.08
CA THR A 531 18.81 11.36 13.82
C THR A 531 19.42 12.39 12.88
N LYS A 532 19.17 13.67 13.15
CA LYS A 532 19.82 14.80 12.48
C LYS A 532 20.80 15.49 13.43
N PHE A 533 22.09 15.43 13.12
CA PHE A 533 23.11 16.25 13.77
C PHE A 533 23.15 17.64 13.14
N ALA A 534 23.24 18.65 13.99
CA ALA A 534 23.58 20.00 13.58
C ALA A 534 24.97 20.01 12.90
N ALA A 535 25.20 21.00 12.02
CA ALA A 535 26.44 21.11 11.24
C ALA A 535 27.74 21.19 12.07
N ASP A 536 27.65 21.46 13.37
CA ASP A 536 28.81 21.44 14.28
C ASP A 536 29.18 20.05 14.83
N GLY A 537 28.34 19.04 14.58
CA GLY A 537 28.50 17.65 15.03
C GLY A 537 28.41 17.46 16.55
N GLN A 538 27.93 18.46 17.29
CA GLN A 538 27.94 18.51 18.76
C GLN A 538 26.55 18.66 19.38
N SER A 539 25.50 18.77 18.58
CA SER A 539 24.11 18.71 19.02
C SER A 539 23.23 18.01 18.01
N LEU A 540 22.12 17.47 18.49
CA LEU A 540 21.06 16.93 17.65
C LEU A 540 20.05 18.05 17.38
N ASP A 541 19.69 18.22 16.11
CA ASP A 541 18.55 19.05 15.72
C ASP A 541 17.25 18.29 16.01
N TYR A 542 17.20 17.01 15.61
CA TYR A 542 16.19 16.07 16.06
C TYR A 542 16.73 14.63 16.12
N SER A 543 16.04 13.78 16.86
CA SER A 543 16.27 12.34 16.92
C SER A 543 14.98 11.65 17.38
N THR A 544 14.47 10.73 16.57
CA THR A 544 13.15 10.10 16.75
C THR A 544 13.21 8.61 16.47
N PHE A 545 12.27 7.86 17.02
CA PHE A 545 11.97 6.50 16.59
C PHE A 545 10.97 6.49 15.42
N LEU A 546 11.04 5.44 14.60
CA LEU A 546 10.02 5.01 13.65
C LEU A 546 9.81 3.49 13.83
N GLY A 547 8.57 3.03 13.89
CA GLY A 547 8.27 1.64 14.15
C GLY A 547 6.97 1.41 14.90
N GLY A 548 6.59 0.13 15.04
CA GLY A 548 5.41 -0.32 15.77
C GLY A 548 5.77 -1.28 16.90
N THR A 549 4.87 -2.21 17.21
CA THR A 549 5.07 -3.21 18.28
C THR A 549 6.01 -4.36 17.92
N GLY A 550 6.30 -4.53 16.63
CA GLY A 550 7.18 -5.56 16.08
C GLY A 550 8.66 -5.18 16.16
N ALA A 551 9.44 -5.66 15.19
CA ALA A 551 10.82 -5.26 15.00
C ALA A 551 10.96 -4.54 13.66
N ASP A 552 11.58 -3.36 13.69
CA ASP A 552 11.67 -2.45 12.56
C ASP A 552 13.12 -2.12 12.22
N TYR A 553 13.44 -2.06 10.93
CA TYR A 553 14.80 -1.97 10.42
C TYR A 553 14.91 -0.87 9.38
N GLY A 554 15.54 0.26 9.72
CA GLY A 554 15.84 1.33 8.76
C GLY A 554 17.20 1.13 8.12
N LEU A 555 17.24 1.13 6.79
CA LEU A 555 18.43 0.74 6.02
C LEU A 555 19.02 1.87 5.17
N ALA A 556 18.19 2.77 4.62
CA ALA A 556 18.67 3.84 3.76
C ALA A 556 17.92 5.15 4.01
N ILE A 557 18.62 6.27 3.80
CA ILE A 557 18.10 7.62 3.99
C ILE A 557 18.54 8.55 2.86
N SER A 558 17.62 9.35 2.36
CA SER A 558 17.91 10.41 1.40
C SER A 558 17.20 11.70 1.82
N VAL A 559 17.83 12.85 1.53
CA VAL A 559 17.39 14.16 2.03
C VAL A 559 17.35 15.18 0.91
N GLU A 560 16.26 15.93 0.83
CA GLU A 560 16.10 17.06 -0.07
C GLU A 560 15.28 18.16 0.59
N ASN A 561 15.78 19.41 0.55
CA ASN A 561 15.12 20.58 1.14
C ASN A 561 14.79 20.40 2.64
N GLY A 562 15.60 19.62 3.35
CA GLY A 562 15.47 19.28 4.76
C GLY A 562 14.52 18.13 5.07
N TYR A 563 13.74 17.62 4.11
CA TYR A 563 12.87 16.46 4.29
C TYR A 563 13.67 15.18 4.17
N ALA A 564 13.44 14.22 5.07
CA ALA A 564 14.21 12.98 5.12
C ALA A 564 13.33 11.79 4.72
N GLY A 565 13.59 11.22 3.54
CA GLY A 565 13.00 9.98 3.08
C GLY A 565 13.79 8.79 3.63
N VAL A 566 13.09 7.82 4.20
CA VAL A 566 13.66 6.64 4.85
C VAL A 566 12.97 5.39 4.35
N THR A 567 13.75 4.34 4.08
CA THR A 567 13.20 3.01 3.77
C THR A 567 13.87 1.92 4.59
N GLY A 568 13.24 0.75 4.58
CA GLY A 568 13.66 -0.42 5.31
C GLY A 568 12.58 -1.48 5.32
N TYR A 569 12.49 -2.23 6.42
CA TYR A 569 11.42 -3.21 6.60
C TYR A 569 10.92 -3.29 8.04
N THR A 570 9.68 -3.71 8.20
CA THR A 570 8.93 -3.82 9.46
C THR A 570 8.28 -5.20 9.53
N ASN A 571 8.07 -5.77 10.71
CA ASN A 571 7.07 -6.84 10.88
C ASN A 571 5.95 -6.42 11.85
N SER A 572 5.89 -5.12 12.12
CA SER A 572 4.89 -4.48 12.95
C SER A 572 3.60 -4.31 12.15
N THR A 573 2.52 -4.93 12.61
CA THR A 573 1.16 -4.73 12.04
C THR A 573 0.63 -3.32 12.29
N ASP A 574 1.28 -2.56 13.16
CA ASP A 574 0.97 -1.20 13.57
C ASP A 574 2.11 -0.22 13.25
N TYR A 575 2.90 -0.49 12.21
CA TYR A 575 3.87 0.48 11.70
C TYR A 575 3.15 1.80 11.35
N PRO A 576 3.71 2.98 11.72
CA PRO A 576 3.04 4.25 11.51
C PRO A 576 2.91 4.54 10.02
N THR A 577 1.69 4.49 9.50
CA THR A 577 1.34 4.73 8.09
C THR A 577 0.37 5.90 7.99
N THR A 578 0.39 6.63 6.87
CA THR A 578 -0.58 7.69 6.57
C THR A 578 -1.86 7.16 5.92
N PHE A 579 -1.90 5.85 5.61
CA PHE A 579 -3.02 5.15 4.99
C PHE A 579 -3.20 3.77 5.65
N ASN A 580 -4.45 3.30 5.78
CA ASN A 580 -4.71 1.93 6.25
C ASN A 580 -4.26 0.94 5.17
N GLN A 581 -3.27 0.09 5.47
CA GLN A 581 -2.83 -0.98 4.59
C GLN A 581 -2.95 -2.33 5.33
N PRO A 582 -3.47 -3.38 4.66
CA PRO A 582 -3.49 -4.71 5.26
C PRO A 582 -2.06 -5.20 5.49
N SER A 583 -1.81 -5.75 6.67
CA SER A 583 -0.51 -6.34 7.01
C SER A 583 -0.33 -7.66 6.26
N GLY A 584 0.83 -7.82 5.64
CA GLY A 584 1.29 -9.08 5.05
C GLY A 584 1.66 -10.12 6.10
N ASP A 585 2.11 -11.30 5.64
CA ASP A 585 2.67 -12.34 6.50
C ASP A 585 4.21 -12.37 6.44
N GLY A 586 4.90 -11.33 6.89
CA GLY A 586 6.35 -11.35 6.85
C GLY A 586 7.04 -10.11 7.42
N ASP A 587 8.20 -9.82 6.85
CA ASP A 587 8.76 -8.47 6.88
C ASP A 587 8.13 -7.70 5.71
N GLU A 588 7.60 -6.50 5.91
CA GLU A 588 7.08 -5.63 4.86
C GLU A 588 8.01 -4.43 4.64
N CYS A 589 8.19 -4.00 3.38
CA CYS A 589 8.99 -2.82 3.07
C CYS A 589 8.24 -1.57 3.57
N PHE A 590 8.91 -0.63 4.22
CA PHE A 590 8.31 0.68 4.51
C PHE A 590 9.00 1.79 3.72
N ILE A 591 8.25 2.85 3.41
CA ILE A 591 8.77 4.09 2.84
C ILE A 591 8.12 5.25 3.58
N THR A 592 8.95 6.06 4.24
CA THR A 592 8.50 7.13 5.15
C THR A 592 9.23 8.43 4.83
N MET A 593 8.49 9.53 4.71
CA MET A 593 9.03 10.88 4.63
C MET A 593 8.81 11.61 5.95
N LEU A 594 9.90 12.04 6.59
CA LEU A 594 9.86 12.89 7.78
C LEU A 594 9.93 14.37 7.41
N SER A 595 9.23 15.18 8.21
CA SER A 595 9.32 16.63 8.11
C SER A 595 10.73 17.13 8.45
N LYS A 596 11.05 18.32 7.96
CA LYS A 596 12.31 19.05 8.22
C LYS A 596 12.74 19.21 9.69
N HIS A 597 11.81 19.04 10.62
CA HIS A 597 12.05 19.10 12.06
C HIS A 597 11.96 17.73 12.75
N GLY A 598 11.62 16.65 12.03
CA GLY A 598 11.54 15.29 12.58
C GLY A 598 10.38 15.05 13.55
N GLN A 599 9.44 16.00 13.66
CA GLN A 599 8.31 15.98 14.60
C GLN A 599 7.02 15.41 13.99
N SER A 600 6.99 15.22 12.68
CA SER A 600 5.82 14.70 11.97
C SER A 600 6.23 13.85 10.78
N ILE A 601 5.40 12.85 10.50
CA ILE A 601 5.42 12.08 9.26
C ILE A 601 4.64 12.88 8.21
N ILE A 602 5.27 13.17 7.08
CA ILE A 602 4.63 13.82 5.94
C ILE A 602 3.91 12.77 5.09
N TYR A 603 4.57 11.63 4.90
CA TYR A 603 4.04 10.48 4.18
C TYR A 603 4.61 9.22 4.82
N SER A 604 3.80 8.16 4.92
CA SER A 604 4.33 6.84 5.27
C SER A 604 3.45 5.73 4.71
N THR A 605 4.09 4.74 4.10
CA THR A 605 3.41 3.56 3.60
C THR A 605 4.23 2.30 3.84
N VAL A 606 3.54 1.17 3.84
CA VAL A 606 4.14 -0.16 3.77
C VAL A 606 3.81 -0.78 2.42
N LEU A 607 4.83 -1.32 1.74
CA LEU A 607 4.72 -2.01 0.47
C LEU A 607 5.09 -3.47 0.69
N GLY A 608 4.21 -4.37 0.28
CA GLY A 608 4.45 -5.80 0.35
C GLY A 608 3.19 -6.61 0.06
N GLY A 609 3.33 -7.92 0.16
CA GLY A 609 2.23 -8.87 0.09
C GLY A 609 2.56 -10.05 1.00
N GLU A 610 2.40 -11.27 0.50
CA GLU A 610 2.84 -12.46 1.22
C GLU A 610 4.37 -12.65 1.23
N GLY A 611 4.90 -13.14 2.35
CA GLY A 611 6.34 -13.37 2.52
C GLY A 611 7.14 -12.11 2.86
N ASP A 612 8.47 -12.21 2.70
CA ASP A 612 9.39 -11.12 3.09
C ASP A 612 9.58 -10.12 1.94
N ASP A 613 9.33 -8.85 2.22
CA ASP A 613 9.51 -7.68 1.34
C ASP A 613 10.37 -6.64 2.07
N ARG A 614 11.44 -6.17 1.43
CA ARG A 614 12.43 -5.33 2.10
C ARG A 614 12.92 -4.20 1.23
N GLY A 615 12.72 -2.96 1.66
CA GLY A 615 13.42 -1.81 1.13
C GLY A 615 14.90 -1.89 1.46
N GLN A 616 15.77 -1.48 0.54
CA GLN A 616 17.23 -1.47 0.71
C GLN A 616 17.84 -0.10 0.41
N GLY A 617 17.37 0.58 -0.63
CA GLY A 617 17.84 1.91 -1.02
C GLY A 617 16.69 2.86 -1.27
N ILE A 618 16.91 4.15 -0.99
CA ILE A 618 15.96 5.23 -1.27
C ILE A 618 16.67 6.47 -1.82
N ALA A 619 16.02 7.15 -2.75
CA ALA A 619 16.41 8.49 -3.23
C ALA A 619 15.20 9.43 -3.16
N VAL A 620 15.41 10.67 -2.76
CA VAL A 620 14.41 11.75 -2.83
C VAL A 620 14.86 12.74 -3.90
N HIS A 621 13.96 13.08 -4.81
CA HIS A 621 14.22 14.10 -5.83
C HIS A 621 12.93 14.80 -6.25
N ASP A 622 12.95 16.14 -6.22
CA ASP A 622 11.81 17.02 -6.54
C ASP A 622 10.52 16.57 -5.81
N GLY A 623 10.64 16.26 -4.51
CA GLY A 623 9.51 15.80 -3.68
C GLY A 623 9.02 14.38 -3.94
N THR A 624 9.58 13.68 -4.92
CA THR A 624 9.25 12.27 -5.23
C THR A 624 10.24 11.33 -4.54
N MET A 625 9.75 10.22 -3.99
CA MET A 625 10.55 9.17 -3.39
C MET A 625 10.70 7.99 -4.33
N TYR A 626 11.92 7.46 -4.42
CA TYR A 626 12.27 6.33 -5.26
C TYR A 626 12.90 5.27 -4.37
N ALA A 627 12.30 4.09 -4.28
CA ALA A 627 12.81 3.00 -3.47
C ALA A 627 13.12 1.76 -4.31
N THR A 628 14.13 1.01 -3.88
CA THR A 628 14.43 -0.33 -4.42
C THR A 628 14.66 -1.31 -3.27
N GLY A 629 14.57 -2.59 -3.58
CA GLY A 629 14.76 -3.62 -2.59
C GLY A 629 14.63 -5.02 -3.16
N LEU A 630 14.17 -5.94 -2.31
CA LEU A 630 13.92 -7.34 -2.66
C LEU A 630 12.58 -7.80 -2.09
N THR A 631 11.86 -8.62 -2.85
CA THR A 631 10.53 -9.13 -2.53
C THR A 631 10.46 -10.64 -2.73
N ARG A 632 9.76 -11.34 -1.84
CA ARG A 632 9.33 -12.75 -2.00
C ARG A 632 7.86 -12.87 -2.37
N SER A 633 7.16 -11.76 -2.43
CA SER A 633 5.75 -11.70 -2.73
C SER A 633 5.52 -11.79 -4.23
N ASN A 634 4.62 -12.68 -4.63
CA ASN A 634 4.03 -12.72 -5.96
C ASN A 634 2.85 -11.74 -6.12
N HIS A 635 2.38 -11.16 -5.01
CA HIS A 635 1.40 -10.07 -4.96
C HIS A 635 2.02 -8.77 -4.45
N PHE A 636 3.29 -8.50 -4.77
CA PHE A 636 3.89 -7.21 -4.45
C PHE A 636 3.11 -6.10 -5.17
N PRO A 637 2.79 -4.96 -4.52
CA PRO A 637 2.00 -3.89 -5.13
C PRO A 637 2.70 -3.35 -6.38
N THR A 638 2.18 -3.68 -7.57
CA THR A 638 2.70 -3.18 -8.85
C THR A 638 1.75 -2.15 -9.44
N HIS A 639 2.31 -1.08 -10.02
CA HIS A 639 1.56 -0.02 -10.68
C HIS A 639 2.26 0.38 -11.98
N ILE A 640 1.57 0.24 -13.11
CA ILE A 640 2.11 0.39 -14.47
C ILE A 640 3.46 -0.37 -14.64
N PRO A 641 3.56 -1.65 -14.25
CA PRO A 641 4.87 -2.33 -14.19
C PRO A 641 5.49 -2.54 -15.58
N PHE A 642 6.82 -2.39 -15.67
CA PHE A 642 7.60 -2.90 -16.80
C PHE A 642 7.62 -4.44 -16.81
N ASP A 643 7.67 -5.06 -15.63
CA ASP A 643 7.54 -6.49 -15.41
C ASP A 643 6.53 -6.75 -14.28
N SER A 644 5.44 -7.42 -14.63
CA SER A 644 4.35 -7.77 -13.72
C SER A 644 4.47 -9.18 -13.14
N SER A 645 5.61 -9.86 -13.35
CA SER A 645 5.77 -11.27 -13.00
C SER A 645 6.90 -11.51 -12.00
N TYR A 646 6.54 -12.10 -10.87
CA TYR A 646 7.48 -12.66 -9.92
C TYR A 646 8.12 -13.94 -10.48
N ASN A 647 9.45 -13.94 -10.63
CA ASN A 647 10.24 -14.92 -11.34
C ASN A 647 11.51 -15.33 -10.55
N GLY A 648 11.37 -15.76 -9.31
CA GLY A 648 12.51 -16.21 -8.50
C GLY A 648 12.05 -16.73 -7.13
N ASN A 649 12.97 -16.88 -6.17
CA ASN A 649 12.58 -16.87 -4.74
C ASN A 649 12.78 -15.48 -4.10
N TRP A 650 13.44 -14.57 -4.81
CA TRP A 650 13.64 -13.17 -4.47
C TRP A 650 13.73 -12.42 -5.79
N ASP A 651 12.93 -11.39 -5.97
CA ASP A 651 13.11 -10.46 -7.08
C ASP A 651 13.45 -9.09 -6.55
N ALA A 652 14.20 -8.32 -7.34
CA ALA A 652 14.36 -6.91 -7.04
C ALA A 652 13.04 -6.20 -7.37
N PHE A 653 12.77 -5.09 -6.70
CA PHE A 653 11.68 -4.20 -7.09
C PHE A 653 12.17 -2.76 -7.21
N VAL A 654 11.39 -1.95 -7.89
CA VAL A 654 11.49 -0.49 -7.86
C VAL A 654 10.10 0.07 -7.62
N ALA A 655 10.00 1.06 -6.74
CA ALA A 655 8.79 1.79 -6.43
C ALA A 655 9.07 3.29 -6.51
N VAL A 656 8.18 4.03 -7.17
CA VAL A 656 8.21 5.49 -7.31
C VAL A 656 6.94 6.04 -6.70
N ILE A 657 7.12 6.88 -5.69
CA ILE A 657 6.05 7.44 -4.88
C ILE A 657 6.10 8.96 -5.02
N GLY A 658 5.10 9.52 -5.67
CA GLY A 658 4.86 10.96 -5.66
C GLY A 658 3.98 11.33 -4.49
N LEU A 659 4.35 12.39 -3.77
CA LEU A 659 3.44 12.98 -2.79
C LEU A 659 2.22 13.53 -3.51
N ASP A 660 1.03 13.28 -2.98
CA ASP A 660 -0.23 13.92 -3.38
C ASP A 660 -0.73 14.72 -2.17
N SER A 661 -0.34 16.00 -2.13
CA SER A 661 -0.51 16.86 -0.97
C SER A 661 -1.97 17.28 -0.74
N ASP A 662 -2.81 17.30 -1.78
CA ASP A 662 -4.24 17.65 -1.69
C ASP A 662 -5.20 16.48 -1.89
N ARG A 663 -4.68 15.33 -2.31
CA ARG A 663 -5.38 14.04 -2.45
C ARG A 663 -6.43 14.04 -3.55
N ASP A 664 -6.17 14.77 -4.63
CA ASP A 664 -7.06 14.81 -5.79
C ASP A 664 -6.81 13.67 -6.79
N GLY A 665 -5.71 12.92 -6.61
CA GLY A 665 -5.26 11.84 -7.50
C GLY A 665 -4.15 12.24 -8.47
N VAL A 666 -3.64 13.47 -8.40
CA VAL A 666 -2.44 13.95 -9.10
C VAL A 666 -1.37 14.29 -8.06
N CYS A 667 -0.22 13.63 -8.14
CA CYS A 667 0.89 13.96 -7.25
C CYS A 667 1.48 15.36 -7.51
N ASP A 668 2.05 15.99 -6.49
CA ASP A 668 2.67 17.32 -6.49
C ASP A 668 3.63 17.54 -7.65
N SER A 669 4.43 16.52 -8.00
CA SER A 669 5.40 16.61 -9.09
C SER A 669 4.72 16.69 -10.47
N TRP A 670 3.61 16.00 -10.64
CA TRP A 670 2.77 16.12 -11.84
C TRP A 670 1.99 17.41 -11.87
N GLU A 671 1.48 17.87 -10.74
CA GLU A 671 0.76 19.14 -10.68
C GLU A 671 1.66 20.32 -11.04
N ASN A 672 2.87 20.35 -10.50
CA ASN A 672 3.90 21.31 -10.90
C ASN A 672 4.22 21.24 -12.41
N MET A 673 4.15 20.06 -13.03
CA MET A 673 4.35 19.88 -14.47
C MET A 673 3.15 20.36 -15.29
N LEU A 674 1.92 20.12 -14.80
CA LEU A 674 0.66 20.55 -15.41
C LEU A 674 0.41 22.05 -15.22
N GLY A 675 1.08 22.66 -14.22
CA GLY A 675 0.89 24.04 -13.81
C GLY A 675 -0.29 24.24 -12.85
N THR A 676 -0.78 23.15 -12.27
CA THR A 676 -1.77 23.10 -11.19
C THR A 676 -1.11 23.35 -9.83
N ASP A 677 -1.89 23.71 -8.81
CA ASP A 677 -1.41 24.03 -7.45
C ASP A 677 -1.49 22.76 -6.57
N PRO A 678 -0.34 22.23 -6.10
CA PRO A 678 -0.28 20.99 -5.33
C PRO A 678 -1.02 20.89 -4.01
N ASN A 679 -1.81 21.91 -3.65
CA ASN A 679 -2.51 21.96 -2.38
C ASN A 679 -4.02 22.12 -2.61
N TRP A 680 -4.46 22.13 -3.87
CA TRP A 680 -5.78 22.51 -4.32
C TRP A 680 -6.29 21.52 -5.34
N ILE A 681 -7.21 20.66 -4.89
CA ILE A 681 -7.83 19.60 -5.68
C ILE A 681 -8.52 20.05 -6.99
N ASP A 682 -8.68 21.36 -7.19
CA ASP A 682 -9.28 22.02 -8.35
C ASP A 682 -8.61 23.40 -8.47
N THR A 683 -7.54 23.46 -9.26
CA THR A 683 -6.67 24.63 -9.38
C THR A 683 -7.38 25.83 -9.96
N ASP A 684 -8.20 25.63 -10.99
CA ASP A 684 -8.86 26.72 -11.68
C ASP A 684 -10.28 27.02 -11.16
N ASN A 685 -10.73 26.20 -10.21
CA ASN A 685 -11.93 26.33 -9.42
C ASN A 685 -13.20 26.32 -10.30
N ASP A 686 -13.22 25.45 -11.31
CA ASP A 686 -14.34 25.25 -12.23
C ASP A 686 -15.27 24.08 -11.84
N ASN A 687 -14.93 23.38 -10.74
CA ASN A 687 -15.55 22.19 -10.15
C ASN A 687 -15.27 20.87 -10.87
N PHE A 688 -14.24 20.81 -11.70
CA PHE A 688 -13.60 19.57 -12.09
C PHE A 688 -12.29 19.43 -11.32
N LEU A 689 -12.01 18.23 -10.79
CA LEU A 689 -10.73 17.98 -10.12
C LEU A 689 -9.59 18.04 -11.14
N ASP A 690 -8.40 18.46 -10.75
CA ASP A 690 -7.25 18.54 -11.65
C ASP A 690 -6.94 17.16 -12.27
N TYR A 691 -7.08 16.09 -11.48
CA TYR A 691 -7.06 14.71 -11.95
C TYR A 691 -8.08 14.43 -13.06
N TYR A 692 -9.34 14.82 -12.84
CA TYR A 692 -10.42 14.56 -13.79
C TYR A 692 -10.15 15.27 -15.11
N GLU A 693 -9.73 16.53 -15.04
CA GLU A 693 -9.41 17.31 -16.21
C GLU A 693 -8.22 16.76 -17.00
N PHE A 694 -7.17 16.34 -16.29
CA PHE A 694 -6.03 15.67 -16.87
C PHE A 694 -6.45 14.38 -17.62
N VAL A 695 -7.22 13.50 -16.97
CA VAL A 695 -7.68 12.23 -17.55
C VAL A 695 -8.55 12.45 -18.78
N TYR A 696 -9.43 13.45 -18.74
CA TYR A 696 -10.37 13.75 -19.83
C TYR A 696 -9.83 14.78 -20.84
N GLY A 697 -8.58 15.20 -20.69
CA GLY A 697 -7.82 16.00 -21.64
C GLY A 697 -8.29 17.45 -21.76
N SER A 698 -8.88 18.02 -20.70
CA SER A 698 -9.02 19.46 -20.52
C SER A 698 -7.80 20.07 -19.83
N ASN A 699 -7.76 21.39 -19.75
CA ASN A 699 -6.70 22.13 -19.11
C ASN A 699 -7.13 22.63 -17.74
N ALA A 700 -6.66 21.95 -16.68
CA ALA A 700 -6.91 22.24 -15.26
C ALA A 700 -6.39 23.58 -14.73
N THR A 701 -6.03 24.50 -15.61
CA THR A 701 -5.57 25.86 -15.28
C THR A 701 -6.37 26.93 -16.02
N ASP A 702 -7.34 26.51 -16.84
CA ASP A 702 -8.20 27.37 -17.64
C ASP A 702 -9.67 27.08 -17.30
N PRO A 703 -10.30 27.90 -16.44
CA PRO A 703 -11.64 27.62 -15.89
C PRO A 703 -12.79 27.71 -16.91
N GLU A 704 -12.44 27.85 -18.19
CA GLU A 704 -13.32 27.89 -19.35
C GLU A 704 -13.10 26.69 -20.30
N ASP A 705 -12.12 25.81 -20.02
CA ASP A 705 -11.77 24.64 -20.81
C ASP A 705 -12.28 23.35 -20.16
N TYR A 706 -13.57 23.07 -20.30
CA TYR A 706 -14.17 21.92 -19.63
C TYR A 706 -13.82 20.56 -20.28
N PRO A 707 -13.67 19.49 -19.46
CA PRO A 707 -13.45 18.14 -19.95
C PRO A 707 -14.58 17.68 -20.86
N ALA A 708 -14.24 16.91 -21.89
CA ALA A 708 -15.21 16.43 -22.86
C ALA A 708 -16.19 15.45 -22.17
N MET A 709 -17.41 15.93 -21.92
CA MET A 709 -18.46 15.16 -21.25
C MET A 709 -18.64 13.78 -21.92
N PRO A 710 -18.50 12.67 -21.18
CA PRO A 710 -18.63 11.32 -21.73
C PRO A 710 -19.95 11.14 -22.48
N GLN A 711 -19.93 10.43 -23.62
CA GLN A 711 -21.08 10.23 -24.51
C GLN A 711 -22.33 9.74 -23.76
N VAL A 712 -22.13 8.95 -22.70
CA VAL A 712 -23.17 8.42 -21.80
C VAL A 712 -23.93 9.52 -21.04
N TRP A 713 -23.24 10.56 -20.58
CA TRP A 713 -23.87 11.71 -19.92
C TRP A 713 -24.61 12.60 -20.92
N TYR A 714 -24.08 12.73 -22.15
CA TYR A 714 -24.76 13.47 -23.21
C TYR A 714 -26.09 12.80 -23.57
N GLU A 715 -26.12 11.47 -23.61
CA GLU A 715 -27.32 10.68 -23.86
C GLU A 715 -28.31 10.73 -22.68
N ALA A 716 -27.83 10.85 -21.43
CA ALA A 716 -28.67 11.04 -20.25
C ALA A 716 -29.35 12.43 -20.23
N ILE A 717 -28.60 13.51 -20.44
CA ILE A 717 -29.12 14.89 -20.41
C ILE A 717 -30.03 15.18 -21.60
N TYR A 718 -29.71 14.66 -22.79
CA TYR A 718 -30.52 14.86 -24.00
C TYR A 718 -31.85 14.10 -23.96
N ASN A 719 -31.92 12.96 -23.26
CA ASN A 719 -33.17 12.22 -23.06
C ASN A 719 -34.08 12.85 -22.00
N ASP A 720 -33.53 13.58 -21.03
CA ASP A 720 -34.31 14.24 -19.96
C ASP A 720 -34.87 15.63 -20.34
N LEU A 721 -34.29 16.32 -21.34
CA LEU A 721 -34.68 17.67 -21.75
C LEU A 721 -35.47 17.75 -23.07
N ASP A 722 -36.43 16.86 -23.27
CA ASP A 722 -37.27 16.88 -24.48
C ASP A 722 -38.17 18.15 -24.57
N GLY A 723 -37.69 19.18 -25.25
CA GLY A 723 -38.53 20.07 -26.08
C GLY A 723 -38.94 21.47 -25.59
N ASN A 724 -38.24 22.17 -24.69
CA ASN A 724 -38.70 23.50 -24.21
C ASN A 724 -37.69 24.66 -24.31
N SER A 725 -37.53 25.21 -25.52
CA SER A 725 -36.65 26.34 -25.86
C SER A 725 -37.00 27.70 -25.22
N THR A 726 -38.07 27.78 -24.43
CA THR A 726 -38.56 29.05 -23.84
C THR A 726 -38.00 29.30 -22.45
N LEU A 727 -37.71 28.22 -21.70
CA LEU A 727 -37.15 28.29 -20.35
C LEU A 727 -35.69 28.80 -20.38
N ILE A 728 -34.95 28.36 -21.40
CA ILE A 728 -33.55 28.73 -21.64
C ILE A 728 -33.37 30.25 -21.84
N GLN A 729 -34.33 30.94 -22.45
CA GLN A 729 -34.21 32.39 -22.71
C GLN A 729 -34.54 33.25 -21.49
N GLN A 730 -35.36 32.75 -20.55
CA GLN A 730 -35.78 33.49 -19.37
C GLN A 730 -34.72 33.51 -18.27
N ILE A 731 -33.85 32.51 -18.23
CA ILE A 731 -32.73 32.41 -17.29
C ILE A 731 -31.63 33.42 -17.69
N LYS A 732 -31.37 33.55 -18.99
CA LYS A 732 -30.36 34.49 -19.54
C LYS A 732 -30.68 35.96 -19.26
N ASP A 733 -31.94 36.37 -19.44
CA ASP A 733 -32.35 37.77 -19.28
C ASP A 733 -32.36 38.24 -17.81
N TRP A 734 -32.28 37.33 -16.84
CA TRP A 734 -32.31 37.62 -15.40
C TRP A 734 -30.90 37.77 -14.78
N LEU A 735 -29.92 36.99 -15.26
CA LEU A 735 -28.53 37.01 -14.77
C LEU A 735 -27.80 38.31 -15.13
N ASP A 736 -28.08 38.91 -16.29
CA ASP A 736 -27.43 40.15 -16.77
C ASP A 736 -27.70 41.42 -15.91
N GLY A 737 -28.57 41.35 -14.89
CA GLY A 737 -29.10 42.54 -14.20
C GLY A 737 -28.47 42.92 -12.84
N ASN A 738 -27.79 42.01 -12.13
CA ASN A 738 -27.51 42.19 -10.69
C ASN A 738 -26.09 41.80 -10.21
N HIS A 739 -25.12 41.71 -11.13
CA HIS A 739 -23.77 41.17 -10.90
C HIS A 739 -23.05 41.57 -9.60
N THR A 740 -22.85 42.86 -9.26
CA THR A 740 -21.72 43.24 -8.36
C THR A 740 -21.95 43.08 -6.85
N ALA A 741 -23.19 43.04 -6.36
CA ALA A 741 -23.48 42.81 -4.93
C ALA A 741 -23.85 41.34 -4.64
N ILE A 742 -24.24 40.63 -5.69
CA ILE A 742 -24.54 39.20 -5.68
C ILE A 742 -23.24 38.43 -5.75
N GLU A 743 -22.27 38.82 -6.59
CA GLU A 743 -20.95 38.18 -6.68
C GLU A 743 -20.27 38.08 -5.31
N THR A 744 -20.09 39.17 -4.55
CA THR A 744 -19.41 39.10 -3.24
C THR A 744 -20.15 38.28 -2.18
N LEU A 745 -21.43 37.95 -2.38
CA LEU A 745 -22.23 37.18 -1.42
C LEU A 745 -22.54 35.76 -1.93
N PHE A 746 -22.49 35.52 -3.26
CA PHE A 746 -22.54 34.21 -3.92
C PHE A 746 -21.19 33.50 -3.89
N THR A 747 -20.07 34.23 -3.85
CA THR A 747 -18.75 33.63 -3.65
C THR A 747 -18.60 33.02 -2.25
N TYR A 748 -19.43 33.41 -1.27
CA TYR A 748 -19.34 32.91 0.12
C TYR A 748 -20.52 32.03 0.59
N VAL A 749 -21.60 31.95 -0.18
CA VAL A 749 -22.74 31.08 0.14
C VAL A 749 -23.23 30.42 -1.15
N GLU A 750 -23.07 29.11 -1.23
CA GLU A 750 -23.50 28.32 -2.38
C GLU A 750 -24.98 28.56 -2.73
N GLY A 751 -25.20 29.26 -3.84
CA GLY A 751 -26.30 28.97 -4.76
C GLY A 751 -27.77 29.18 -4.35
N ASN A 752 -28.15 29.74 -3.18
CA ASN A 752 -29.57 29.90 -2.82
C ASN A 752 -30.00 31.34 -2.45
N ALA A 753 -30.40 32.12 -3.47
CA ALA A 753 -30.83 33.51 -3.29
C ALA A 753 -32.07 33.73 -2.39
N THR A 754 -32.88 32.69 -2.11
CA THR A 754 -34.03 32.83 -1.20
C THR A 754 -33.59 32.69 0.26
N LEU A 755 -32.70 31.73 0.52
CA LEU A 755 -32.12 31.47 1.82
C LEU A 755 -31.26 32.65 2.29
N LEU A 756 -30.52 33.28 1.38
CA LEU A 756 -29.68 34.46 1.66
C LEU A 756 -30.47 35.68 2.14
N LEU A 757 -31.67 35.89 1.58
CA LEU A 757 -32.58 36.96 2.01
C LEU A 757 -33.18 36.65 3.39
N ASP A 758 -33.48 35.37 3.66
CA ASP A 758 -33.99 34.92 4.95
C ASP A 758 -32.88 34.99 6.04
N THR A 759 -31.61 34.67 5.73
CA THR A 759 -30.46 34.78 6.63
C THR A 759 -30.14 36.23 7.01
N VAL A 760 -30.15 37.16 6.02
CA VAL A 760 -29.94 38.59 6.27
C VAL A 760 -31.07 39.18 7.12
N ASP A 761 -32.31 38.75 6.91
CA ASP A 761 -33.45 39.17 7.74
C ASP A 761 -33.42 38.54 9.15
N ALA A 762 -32.98 37.28 9.29
CA ALA A 762 -32.88 36.56 10.57
C ALA A 762 -31.79 37.14 11.49
N LEU A 763 -30.62 37.44 10.95
CA LEU A 763 -29.50 38.05 11.70
C LEU A 763 -29.59 39.58 11.77
N GLU A 764 -30.78 40.15 11.51
CA GLU A 764 -31.09 41.59 11.49
C GLU A 764 -30.12 42.46 10.64
N GLY A 765 -29.42 41.88 9.68
CA GLY A 765 -28.40 42.54 8.85
C GLY A 765 -27.09 42.85 9.58
N ASN A 766 -26.76 42.14 10.67
CA ASN A 766 -25.49 42.27 11.37
C ASN A 766 -24.34 41.65 10.54
N ALA A 767 -23.49 42.51 9.98
CA ALA A 767 -22.40 42.10 9.11
C ALA A 767 -21.35 41.20 9.82
N THR A 768 -21.20 41.30 11.14
CA THR A 768 -20.25 40.48 11.90
C THR A 768 -20.78 39.06 12.08
N GLU A 769 -22.04 38.90 12.49
CA GLU A 769 -22.68 37.58 12.66
C GLU A 769 -22.90 36.87 11.32
N LEU A 770 -23.21 37.64 10.26
CA LEU A 770 -23.34 37.09 8.91
C LEU A 770 -22.01 36.52 8.38
N ALA A 771 -20.89 37.14 8.76
CA ALA A 771 -19.58 36.68 8.35
C ALA A 771 -19.07 35.51 9.19
N VAL A 772 -19.48 35.40 10.46
CA VAL A 772 -19.30 34.17 11.27
C VAL A 772 -20.05 32.99 10.66
N VAL A 773 -21.33 33.18 10.26
CA VAL A 773 -22.11 32.13 9.58
C VAL A 773 -21.46 31.72 8.25
N ALA A 774 -20.92 32.68 7.49
CA ALA A 774 -20.21 32.38 6.25
C ALA A 774 -18.90 31.61 6.49
N ALA A 775 -18.10 32.00 7.49
CA ALA A 775 -16.86 31.32 7.85
C ALA A 775 -17.12 29.89 8.34
N LEU A 776 -18.09 29.70 9.23
CA LEU A 776 -18.50 28.39 9.75
C LEU A 776 -19.11 27.48 8.67
N ALA A 777 -19.79 28.05 7.67
CA ALA A 777 -20.34 27.28 6.55
C ALA A 777 -19.31 26.95 5.46
N THR A 778 -18.10 27.53 5.51
CA THR A 778 -17.02 27.33 4.51
C THR A 778 -15.72 26.81 5.14
N ALA A 779 -15.76 26.37 6.40
CA ALA A 779 -14.63 25.85 7.17
C ALA A 779 -13.35 26.73 7.11
N ASN A 780 -13.50 28.07 7.12
CA ASN A 780 -12.37 28.99 6.99
C ASN A 780 -11.79 29.40 8.36
N TYR A 781 -10.71 28.74 8.78
CA TYR A 781 -10.05 28.89 10.08
C TYR A 781 -9.44 30.28 10.34
N ASP A 782 -8.82 30.91 9.33
CA ASP A 782 -8.10 32.20 9.45
C ASP A 782 -9.01 33.37 9.86
N TRP A 783 -10.31 33.24 9.61
CA TRP A 783 -11.29 34.30 9.83
C TRP A 783 -11.91 34.28 11.23
N LEU A 784 -12.04 33.10 11.85
CA LEU A 784 -12.63 32.91 13.18
C LEU A 784 -11.71 33.44 14.29
N GLU A 785 -10.40 33.22 14.19
CA GLU A 785 -9.39 33.69 15.17
C GLU A 785 -9.34 35.24 15.29
N GLN A 786 -9.65 35.94 14.19
CA GLN A 786 -9.63 37.42 14.15
C GLN A 786 -10.88 38.06 14.76
N LEU A 787 -11.93 37.28 15.00
CA LEU A 787 -13.17 37.71 15.64
C LEU A 787 -12.98 37.67 17.15
N ASN A 788 -12.70 38.84 17.73
CA ASN A 788 -12.64 39.01 19.18
C ASN A 788 -13.91 38.43 19.84
N ALA A 789 -13.80 37.33 20.60
CA ALA A 789 -14.90 36.58 21.22
C ALA A 789 -15.93 37.46 21.99
N THR A 790 -15.51 38.67 22.39
CA THR A 790 -16.39 39.69 22.98
C THR A 790 -17.39 40.36 22.02
N ALA A 791 -17.32 40.10 20.71
CA ALA A 791 -18.17 40.71 19.68
C ALA A 791 -19.32 39.79 19.20
N ILE A 792 -19.27 38.50 19.51
CA ILE A 792 -20.30 37.52 19.15
C ILE A 792 -21.28 37.45 20.32
N THR A 793 -22.49 37.96 20.14
CA THR A 793 -23.45 38.08 21.26
C THR A 793 -24.53 37.01 21.29
N ASN A 794 -24.61 36.15 20.25
CA ASN A 794 -25.71 35.18 20.14
C ASN A 794 -25.33 33.90 19.36
N LEU A 795 -24.47 33.05 19.93
CA LEU A 795 -24.08 31.75 19.37
C LEU A 795 -25.28 30.82 19.10
N THR A 796 -26.31 30.88 19.96
CA THR A 796 -27.56 30.12 19.80
C THR A 796 -28.31 30.48 18.50
N GLU A 797 -28.36 31.77 18.13
CA GLU A 797 -29.03 32.23 16.91
C GLU A 797 -28.22 31.84 15.66
N ILE A 798 -26.89 31.85 15.75
CA ILE A 798 -25.98 31.36 14.69
C ILE A 798 -26.18 29.86 14.45
N ARG A 799 -26.21 29.06 15.52
CA ARG A 799 -26.47 27.60 15.46
C ARG A 799 -27.86 27.30 14.91
N GLU A 800 -28.90 28.07 15.27
CA GLU A 800 -30.23 27.92 14.68
C GLU A 800 -30.27 28.25 13.19
N VAL A 801 -29.48 29.24 12.73
CA VAL A 801 -29.36 29.59 11.32
C VAL A 801 -28.61 28.50 10.54
N LEU A 802 -27.45 28.02 11.01
CA LEU A 802 -26.69 26.94 10.35
C LEU A 802 -27.52 25.66 10.21
N ASN A 803 -28.28 25.28 11.24
CA ASN A 803 -29.23 24.17 11.18
C ASN A 803 -30.34 24.37 10.13
N GLN A 804 -30.79 25.61 9.90
CA GLN A 804 -31.75 25.93 8.84
C GLN A 804 -31.12 25.92 7.45
N LEU A 805 -29.82 26.24 7.36
CA LEU A 805 -29.02 26.15 6.13
C LEU A 805 -28.67 24.69 5.77
N GLY A 806 -28.68 23.79 6.76
CA GLY A 806 -28.22 22.41 6.59
C GLY A 806 -26.70 22.30 6.49
N ALA A 807 -25.97 23.30 7.01
CA ALA A 807 -24.52 23.31 7.07
C ALA A 807 -24.05 22.56 8.34
N SER A 808 -23.00 21.75 8.21
CA SER A 808 -22.30 21.17 9.35
C SER A 808 -21.42 22.22 10.03
N VAL A 809 -21.25 22.08 11.34
CA VAL A 809 -20.27 22.85 12.13
C VAL A 809 -18.97 22.04 12.12
N GLY A 810 -17.83 22.69 11.94
CA GLY A 810 -16.52 22.05 12.01
C GLY A 810 -16.17 21.61 13.44
N ASP A 811 -15.16 20.76 13.54
CA ASP A 811 -14.46 20.37 14.76
C ASP A 811 -12.98 20.49 14.39
N ALA A 812 -12.38 21.63 14.73
CA ALA A 812 -11.12 22.08 14.15
C ALA A 812 -9.88 21.37 14.70
N ASP A 813 -9.94 20.85 15.92
CA ASP A 813 -8.87 20.06 16.55
C ASP A 813 -9.18 18.56 16.65
N TYR A 814 -10.37 18.16 16.21
CA TYR A 814 -10.86 16.78 16.09
C TYR A 814 -11.00 16.05 17.43
N ASP A 815 -11.30 16.77 18.51
CA ASP A 815 -11.44 16.20 19.85
C ASP A 815 -12.84 15.60 20.13
N GLY A 816 -13.83 15.92 19.27
CA GLY A 816 -15.23 15.52 19.37
C GLY A 816 -16.17 16.61 19.90
N LEU A 817 -15.68 17.84 20.11
CA LEU A 817 -16.41 19.06 20.44
C LEU A 817 -16.39 19.97 19.20
N ASP A 818 -17.56 20.41 18.73
CA ASP A 818 -17.60 21.26 17.53
C ASP A 818 -17.22 22.72 17.83
N ASP A 819 -16.75 23.46 16.81
CA ASP A 819 -16.20 24.82 16.96
C ASP A 819 -17.16 25.81 17.65
N ILE A 820 -18.47 25.59 17.54
CA ILE A 820 -19.46 26.42 18.25
C ILE A 820 -19.51 26.05 19.72
N ASP A 821 -19.49 24.76 20.04
CA ASP A 821 -19.48 24.27 21.41
C ASP A 821 -18.16 24.66 22.11
N GLU A 822 -17.03 24.62 21.42
CA GLU A 822 -15.75 25.16 21.93
C GLU A 822 -15.83 26.67 22.23
N LEU A 823 -16.42 27.47 21.33
CA LEU A 823 -16.68 28.89 21.58
C LEU A 823 -17.65 29.13 22.76
N GLU A 824 -18.58 28.22 23.02
CA GLU A 824 -19.49 28.27 24.17
C GLU A 824 -18.78 27.94 25.49
N HIS A 825 -17.83 27.01 25.46
CA HIS A 825 -17.03 26.55 26.60
C HIS A 825 -15.77 27.39 26.86
N GLY A 826 -15.33 28.16 25.86
CA GLY A 826 -14.17 29.05 25.94
C GLY A 826 -12.83 28.34 25.78
N THR A 827 -12.85 27.13 25.23
CA THR A 827 -11.68 26.32 24.88
C THR A 827 -11.01 26.82 23.59
N ASP A 828 -9.81 26.33 23.30
CA ASP A 828 -9.03 26.75 22.14
C ASP A 828 -9.32 25.85 20.93
N LEU A 829 -9.87 26.46 19.86
CA LEU A 829 -10.28 25.83 18.59
C LEU A 829 -9.21 25.02 17.84
N GLN A 830 -7.99 24.90 18.35
CA GLN A 830 -6.89 24.15 17.72
C GLN A 830 -6.15 23.26 18.73
N CYS A 831 -6.66 23.14 19.95
CA CYS A 831 -5.96 22.49 21.03
C CYS A 831 -6.87 21.45 21.66
N ILE A 832 -6.69 20.20 21.21
CA ILE A 832 -7.41 19.00 21.68
C ILE A 832 -7.52 18.88 23.20
N ASP A 833 -6.61 19.48 23.95
CA ASP A 833 -6.52 19.49 25.40
C ASP A 833 -6.11 20.92 25.82
N THR A 834 -7.09 21.78 26.11
CA THR A 834 -6.86 23.23 26.26
C THR A 834 -6.03 23.57 27.50
N ASP A 835 -6.13 22.81 28.58
CA ASP A 835 -5.38 23.05 29.83
C ASP A 835 -4.16 22.12 30.05
N CYS A 836 -3.95 21.18 29.13
CA CYS A 836 -2.80 20.28 29.00
C CYS A 836 -2.66 19.23 30.11
N ASP A 837 -3.77 18.67 30.57
CA ASP A 837 -3.83 17.71 31.68
C ASP A 837 -3.92 16.22 31.23
N ASN A 838 -3.99 15.99 29.92
CA ASN A 838 -4.19 14.72 29.18
C ASN A 838 -5.64 14.19 29.12
N LEU A 839 -6.63 15.04 29.37
CA LEU A 839 -8.01 14.83 28.91
C LEU A 839 -8.30 15.77 27.75
N ASN A 840 -9.14 15.33 26.81
CA ASN A 840 -9.58 16.23 25.75
C ASN A 840 -10.85 16.99 26.16
N ASP A 841 -11.04 18.20 25.63
CA ASP A 841 -12.07 19.12 26.08
C ASP A 841 -13.49 18.49 25.98
N ALA A 842 -13.74 17.75 24.90
CA ALA A 842 -14.96 16.98 24.68
C ALA A 842 -15.22 15.93 25.78
N TYR A 843 -14.19 15.23 26.23
CA TYR A 843 -14.29 14.22 27.28
C TYR A 843 -14.47 14.86 28.66
N GLU A 844 -13.80 15.97 28.91
CA GLU A 844 -13.92 16.74 30.15
C GLU A 844 -15.32 17.27 30.37
N ILE A 845 -15.91 17.92 29.35
CA ILE A 845 -17.31 18.36 29.38
C ILE A 845 -18.26 17.17 29.64
N LYS A 846 -17.94 16.01 29.06
CA LYS A 846 -18.74 14.79 29.22
C LYS A 846 -18.66 14.19 30.63
N ILE A 847 -17.51 14.27 31.30
CA ILE A 847 -17.35 13.78 32.68
C ILE A 847 -17.65 14.84 33.75
N GLY A 848 -17.69 16.12 33.34
CA GLY A 848 -18.04 17.27 34.17
C GLY A 848 -16.86 17.99 34.82
N THR A 849 -15.63 17.75 34.37
CA THR A 849 -14.43 18.56 34.70
C THR A 849 -14.45 19.86 33.89
N ASP A 850 -13.66 20.86 34.30
CA ASP A 850 -13.56 22.17 33.65
C ASP A 850 -12.36 22.16 32.69
N PRO A 851 -12.56 22.16 31.35
CA PRO A 851 -11.48 22.02 30.35
C PRO A 851 -10.52 23.23 30.26
N LEU A 852 -10.57 24.12 31.25
CA LEU A 852 -9.74 25.31 31.38
C LEU A 852 -8.99 25.34 32.72
N ASP A 853 -9.10 24.27 33.52
CA ASP A 853 -8.55 24.14 34.87
C ASP A 853 -8.01 22.73 35.09
N ASP A 854 -6.69 22.59 35.00
CA ASP A 854 -5.94 21.33 35.06
C ASP A 854 -6.08 20.52 36.37
N ASP A 855 -6.91 20.96 37.33
CA ASP A 855 -7.22 20.36 38.64
C ASP A 855 -8.61 20.86 39.10
N SER A 856 -9.68 20.28 38.54
CA SER A 856 -11.07 20.77 38.67
C SER A 856 -11.58 20.82 40.12
N ASP A 857 -11.08 19.95 40.99
CA ASP A 857 -11.50 19.88 42.38
C ASP A 857 -10.54 20.55 43.38
N GLY A 858 -9.35 20.92 42.90
CA GLY A 858 -8.35 21.74 43.58
C GLY A 858 -7.55 20.99 44.65
N ASP A 859 -7.39 19.68 44.51
CA ASP A 859 -6.66 18.82 45.46
C ASP A 859 -5.18 18.59 45.12
N SER A 860 -4.72 19.21 44.01
CA SER A 860 -3.37 19.19 43.45
C SER A 860 -2.97 17.94 42.66
N TYR A 861 -3.94 17.17 42.17
CA TYR A 861 -3.76 16.16 41.13
C TYR A 861 -4.49 16.60 39.85
N LEU A 862 -3.95 16.19 38.69
CA LEU A 862 -4.55 16.54 37.40
C LEU A 862 -5.74 15.62 37.12
N ASP A 863 -6.83 16.13 36.57
CA ASP A 863 -8.06 15.36 36.30
C ASP A 863 -7.77 14.12 35.43
N GLY A 864 -6.93 14.27 34.41
CA GLY A 864 -6.46 13.17 33.57
C GLY A 864 -5.68 12.08 34.32
N ALA A 865 -4.88 12.47 35.31
CA ALA A 865 -4.14 11.51 36.15
C ALA A 865 -5.07 10.72 37.09
N GLU A 866 -6.17 11.33 37.51
CA GLU A 866 -7.19 10.72 38.36
C GLU A 866 -8.04 9.71 37.60
N ILE A 867 -8.51 10.08 36.40
CA ILE A 867 -9.21 9.16 35.50
C ILE A 867 -8.35 7.94 35.16
N LEU A 868 -7.07 8.15 34.83
CA LEU A 868 -6.13 7.06 34.56
C LEU A 868 -5.93 6.15 35.79
N SER A 869 -6.00 6.71 36.99
CA SER A 869 -5.87 5.99 38.26
C SER A 869 -7.18 5.36 38.77
N GLY A 870 -8.30 5.61 38.07
CA GLY A 870 -9.64 5.16 38.45
C GLY A 870 -10.20 5.87 39.69
N THR A 871 -9.76 7.11 39.94
CA THR A 871 -10.26 7.98 41.02
C THR A 871 -11.18 9.06 40.45
N ASP A 872 -11.76 9.93 41.29
CA ASP A 872 -12.89 10.80 40.88
C ASP A 872 -12.41 12.26 40.87
N PRO A 873 -12.18 12.86 39.69
CA PRO A 873 -11.61 14.22 39.55
C PRO A 873 -12.53 15.36 40.01
N LEU A 874 -13.70 15.03 40.57
CA LEU A 874 -14.65 15.98 41.14
C LEU A 874 -14.81 15.84 42.67
N ASP A 875 -14.06 14.94 43.31
CA ASP A 875 -14.04 14.76 44.77
C ASP A 875 -12.62 14.91 45.34
N PRO A 876 -12.32 16.03 46.06
CA PRO A 876 -10.99 16.33 46.61
C PRO A 876 -10.46 15.34 47.67
N ASN A 877 -11.19 14.26 47.91
CA ASN A 877 -10.83 13.15 48.78
C ASN A 877 -10.58 11.84 48.02
N SER A 878 -10.71 11.85 46.69
CA SER A 878 -10.65 10.72 45.78
C SER A 878 -9.51 10.90 44.79
N TYR A 879 -8.28 10.92 45.31
CA TYR A 879 -7.04 11.07 44.54
C TYR A 879 -6.22 9.78 44.42
N PRO A 880 -5.25 9.72 43.51
CA PRO A 880 -4.32 8.60 43.38
C PRO A 880 -3.65 8.21 44.72
N GLY A 881 -4.11 7.09 45.31
CA GLY A 881 -3.63 6.57 46.60
C GLY A 881 -4.54 6.79 47.81
N SER A 882 -5.70 7.43 47.64
CA SER A 882 -6.78 7.50 48.64
C SER A 882 -7.51 6.15 48.78
N SER A 883 -7.92 5.78 50.00
CA SER A 883 -8.45 4.45 50.31
C SER A 883 -9.92 4.48 50.76
N THR A 884 -10.85 4.75 49.86
CA THR A 884 -12.30 4.57 50.13
C THR A 884 -13.11 4.22 48.88
N ASP A 885 -13.08 2.94 48.48
CA ASP A 885 -14.17 2.31 47.73
C ASP A 885 -15.30 1.94 48.72
N THR A 886 -16.44 2.65 48.70
CA THR A 886 -17.71 2.16 49.27
C THR A 886 -18.97 2.72 48.59
N ASP A 887 -19.54 1.89 47.73
CA ASP A 887 -20.88 1.28 47.84
C ASP A 887 -22.17 2.01 47.38
N THR A 888 -22.96 1.16 46.73
CA THR A 888 -24.33 1.20 46.20
C THR A 888 -25.45 1.63 47.18
N THR A 889 -26.57 2.21 46.66
CA THR A 889 -27.97 1.67 46.71
C THR A 889 -29.15 2.68 46.51
N THR A 890 -29.94 2.44 45.45
CA THR A 890 -31.44 2.35 45.35
C THR A 890 -32.44 3.55 45.33
N THR A 891 -33.00 3.77 44.11
CA THR A 891 -34.43 3.89 43.70
C THR A 891 -35.31 5.13 44.03
N THR A 892 -35.67 5.89 42.98
CA THR A 892 -37.06 6.01 42.45
C THR A 892 -37.05 6.35 40.95
N ALA A 893 -37.54 5.44 40.11
CA ALA A 893 -37.77 5.66 38.68
C ALA A 893 -39.16 6.26 38.40
N PRO A 894 -39.28 7.30 37.55
CA PRO A 894 -40.38 7.51 36.61
C PRO A 894 -40.05 6.82 35.25
N PRO A 895 -41.00 6.72 34.30
CA PRO A 895 -41.03 5.69 33.26
C PRO A 895 -39.95 5.85 32.18
N PRO A 896 -39.67 4.78 31.39
CA PRO A 896 -38.65 4.82 30.35
C PRO A 896 -39.09 5.80 29.25
N ASP A 897 -38.24 6.80 28.99
CA ASP A 897 -38.22 7.48 27.71
C ASP A 897 -37.23 6.73 26.82
N GLU A 898 -37.69 6.38 25.63
CA GLU A 898 -36.97 5.57 24.67
C GLU A 898 -35.97 6.45 23.91
N SER A 899 -34.73 6.56 24.41
CA SER A 899 -33.60 7.14 23.65
C SER A 899 -32.24 6.80 24.28
N SER A 900 -31.95 5.52 24.44
CA SER A 900 -30.57 5.07 24.65
C SER A 900 -30.31 3.75 23.92
N PRO A 901 -29.37 3.72 22.96
CA PRO A 901 -28.48 2.57 22.76
C PRO A 901 -27.18 2.88 23.51
N LEU A 902 -26.80 2.16 24.58
CA LEU A 902 -26.09 0.87 24.59
C LEU A 902 -24.95 0.78 23.57
N MET A 903 -23.74 1.04 24.07
CA MET A 903 -22.48 0.52 23.56
C MET A 903 -22.44 -1.00 23.77
N ILE A 904 -22.26 -1.78 22.71
CA ILE A 904 -21.47 -3.03 22.62
C ILE A 904 -21.24 -3.33 21.12
N MET A 905 -19.97 -3.47 20.79
CA MET A 905 -19.34 -4.20 19.69
C MET A 905 -20.18 -5.23 18.90
N VAL A 906 -19.95 -5.20 17.58
CA VAL A 906 -19.94 -6.32 16.59
C VAL A 906 -21.25 -6.64 15.83
N ILE A 907 -21.16 -6.38 14.52
CA ILE A 907 -21.71 -7.07 13.32
C ILE A 907 -23.23 -7.19 13.19
N VAL A 908 -23.78 -6.64 12.08
CA VAL A 908 -25.03 -7.15 11.47
C VAL A 908 -24.89 -7.23 9.94
N MET A 909 -24.72 -8.47 9.49
CA MET A 909 -25.18 -9.01 8.21
C MET A 909 -26.61 -8.56 7.90
N GLY A 910 -26.81 -8.04 6.69
CA GLY A 910 -28.13 -7.85 6.10
C GLY A 910 -28.81 -9.19 5.79
N ALA A 911 -30.12 -9.25 6.04
CA ALA A 911 -31.03 -10.12 5.31
C ALA A 911 -32.47 -9.59 5.44
N GLY A 912 -33.13 -9.30 4.32
CA GLY A 912 -34.59 -9.47 4.25
C GLY A 912 -35.48 -8.37 3.66
N ILE A 913 -35.22 -7.97 2.41
CA ILE A 913 -36.21 -7.87 1.31
C ILE A 913 -37.30 -6.77 1.37
N GLY A 914 -37.13 -5.75 0.52
CA GLY A 914 -37.98 -5.55 -0.67
C GLY A 914 -39.07 -4.45 -0.63
N VAL A 915 -38.89 -3.38 -1.42
CA VAL A 915 -39.52 -3.20 -2.75
C VAL A 915 -39.08 -1.87 -3.39
N VAL A 916 -38.50 -2.01 -4.59
CA VAL A 916 -38.15 -1.03 -5.63
C VAL A 916 -39.32 -0.17 -6.08
N VAL A 917 -39.12 1.16 -6.25
CA VAL A 917 -39.66 1.96 -7.38
C VAL A 917 -38.73 3.13 -7.71
N ILE A 918 -38.14 3.08 -8.92
CA ILE A 918 -37.47 4.16 -9.67
C ILE A 918 -38.46 5.28 -10.04
N VAL A 919 -38.03 6.56 -10.06
CA VAL A 919 -38.24 7.59 -11.12
C VAL A 919 -38.02 9.02 -10.58
N ALA A 920 -37.23 9.80 -11.34
CA ALA A 920 -36.95 11.24 -11.25
C ALA A 920 -38.17 12.18 -11.10
N ILE A 921 -37.94 13.43 -10.65
CA ILE A 921 -38.31 14.70 -11.33
C ILE A 921 -38.16 15.93 -10.41
N PHE A 922 -37.50 16.96 -10.93
CA PHE A 922 -37.42 18.35 -10.45
C PHE A 922 -38.78 19.10 -10.52
N LEU A 923 -39.10 19.87 -9.46
CA LEU A 923 -39.93 21.10 -9.35
C LEU A 923 -41.36 21.22 -9.97
N ILE A 924 -42.34 21.56 -9.12
CA ILE A 924 -42.99 22.90 -9.00
C ILE A 924 -44.15 22.79 -7.97
N ARG A 925 -44.01 23.50 -6.84
CA ARG A 925 -45.13 23.80 -5.93
C ARG A 925 -46.12 24.74 -6.62
N ARG A 926 -47.38 24.33 -6.76
CA ARG A 926 -48.47 25.23 -7.18
C ARG A 926 -48.95 26.07 -5.99
N ARG A 927 -48.70 27.38 -6.05
CA ARG A 927 -49.35 28.44 -5.26
C ARG A 927 -50.87 28.20 -5.12
N ARG A 928 -51.39 28.29 -3.89
CA ARG A 928 -52.77 28.74 -3.66
C ARG A 928 -52.73 30.21 -3.31
N ALA A 929 -53.56 31.01 -3.98
CA ALA A 929 -54.01 32.28 -3.44
C ALA A 929 -55.50 32.48 -3.77
N ALA A 930 -56.17 33.10 -2.78
CA ALA A 930 -57.50 33.70 -2.76
C ALA A 930 -58.68 32.79 -2.36
N GLY A 931 -59.07 33.00 -1.10
CA GLY A 931 -60.26 32.51 -0.40
C GLY A 931 -60.13 32.81 1.08
#